data_AF-A0A6N0HWM2-F1
#
_entry.id   AF-A0A6N0HWM2-F1
#
_cell.length_a   1.000
_cell.length_b   1.000
_cell.length_c   1.000
_cell.angle_alpha   90.00
_cell.angle_beta   90.00
_cell.angle_gamma   90.00
#
_symmetry.space_group_name_H-M   'P 1'
#
loop_
_entity.id
_entity.type
_entity.pdbx_description
1 polymer ?
#
loop_
_entity_poly.entity_id
_entity_poly.type
_entity_poly.pdbx_seq_one_letter_code
_entity_poly.pdbx_strand_id
1 'polypeptide(L)'
;MATSSEDMNNDLTFRRYEDGDSKTSAWSEQIFQASWSHKCPTYVHRTPPCQGSCPAGEDIRGWLDIVRGIEKPVGDMDWQEYAFRRSTNANPFPSIMGRVCPAPCQDGCNRNQVEDFVGINSIEQYIGDTALANNYQFDAPAPETGKKVAIIGGGPAGLAAAYQLRRRGHGATVFDDHEELGGFMRYGIPGYRTPRDVLDGEIKRITDMGVEVRTSTRIGKDIPMDQIEKDYDAVLWAIGTHSGRNIPVEGADAVNCISGIAFLAAFNEGRLQAVTGKVIVIGGGDTSIDVASVARRLGAITEVHENDRAENVILGQTAHDVAATAKREGADVMLTSLFPVEEMTAAEHEVRDATNEGVEIRGSVMPLEVIKGADGRATALKIAKCEMVDGRPTVIEGSEETIECDLVVSAIGQSGNMEGIESVDNGKGFIDADANFQVPGKAGHFVAGDIVRPHLLTTAIGQASIAADGIDRYLDNQEMSKRPKVDVHHFNLMRKLVETDHSPVDFHAAGRDEIKKAEGFAKEIDLGLRGTSENDWAVHNYEDRATNEIIPSTNLFLGHFEFTDRIKRDEISIGSDEVLGNYQERLVCLTTEQAQEEAGRCMSCGMCFECDNCVVFCPQEAVKKTPAKDSTTGRYVFTDYSRCIGCHICADVCPTGYIDMGMGE
;
A
#
# COMPACT_ATOMS: atom_id res chain seq x y z
N MET A 1 -14.16 -3.16 -2.38
CA MET A 1 -14.53 -3.46 -3.79
C MET A 1 -14.20 -2.20 -4.56
N ALA A 2 -13.31 -2.31 -5.54
CA ALA A 2 -12.99 -1.19 -6.44
C ALA A 2 -14.24 -0.80 -7.23
N THR A 3 -14.32 0.47 -7.63
CA THR A 3 -15.30 0.97 -8.59
C THR A 3 -15.26 0.09 -9.84
N SER A 4 -16.43 -0.31 -10.36
CA SER A 4 -16.46 -1.21 -11.51
C SER A 4 -15.91 -0.52 -12.76
N SER A 5 -15.36 -1.28 -13.69
CA SER A 5 -14.88 -0.77 -14.98
C SER A 5 -15.99 -0.11 -15.80
N GLU A 6 -17.25 -0.49 -15.57
CA GLU A 6 -18.43 0.15 -16.17
C GLU A 6 -18.66 1.55 -15.55
N ASP A 7 -18.52 1.70 -14.24
CA ASP A 7 -18.65 2.99 -13.55
C ASP A 7 -17.52 3.98 -13.90
N MET A 8 -16.35 3.47 -14.30
CA MET A 8 -15.22 4.29 -14.80
C MET A 8 -15.45 4.86 -16.21
N ASN A 9 -16.35 4.26 -17.00
CA ASN A 9 -16.60 4.61 -18.40
C ASN A 9 -17.87 5.46 -18.62
N ASN A 10 -18.58 5.85 -17.54
CA ASN A 10 -19.73 6.73 -17.63
C ASN A 10 -19.31 8.18 -17.91
N ASP A 11 -20.16 8.93 -18.63
CA ASP A 11 -19.98 10.38 -18.81
C ASP A 11 -19.94 11.06 -17.44
N LEU A 12 -18.82 11.71 -17.11
CA LEU A 12 -18.64 12.42 -15.84
C LEU A 12 -19.76 13.46 -15.65
N THR A 13 -20.58 13.27 -14.63
CA THR A 13 -21.64 14.22 -14.24
C THR A 13 -21.60 14.47 -12.74
N PHE A 14 -21.48 15.75 -12.37
CA PHE A 14 -21.58 16.20 -10.98
C PHE A 14 -23.04 16.39 -10.52
N ARG A 15 -24.01 16.18 -11.42
CA ARG A 15 -25.44 16.34 -11.12
C ARG A 15 -25.96 15.14 -10.35
N ARG A 16 -26.54 15.40 -9.17
CA ARG A 16 -27.20 14.39 -8.34
C ARG A 16 -28.52 13.88 -8.93
N TYR A 17 -29.16 14.68 -9.79
CA TYR A 17 -30.47 14.41 -10.39
C TYR A 17 -30.46 14.73 -11.89
N GLU A 18 -31.21 13.97 -12.67
CA GLU A 18 -31.47 14.25 -14.08
C GLU A 18 -32.59 15.29 -14.25
N ASP A 19 -32.61 15.99 -15.38
CA ASP A 19 -33.68 16.95 -15.68
C ASP A 19 -35.03 16.23 -15.76
N GLY A 20 -35.97 16.60 -14.90
CA GLY A 20 -37.29 15.96 -14.79
C GLY A 20 -37.39 14.89 -13.70
N ASP A 21 -36.30 14.58 -12.99
CA ASP A 21 -36.36 13.71 -11.81
C ASP A 21 -37.16 14.40 -10.69
N SER A 22 -38.32 13.83 -10.37
CA SER A 22 -39.33 14.40 -9.47
C SER A 22 -39.91 13.38 -8.52
N LYS A 23 -39.18 12.28 -8.27
CA LYS A 23 -39.61 11.24 -7.32
C LYS A 23 -39.64 11.81 -5.91
N THR A 24 -40.84 11.94 -5.36
CA THR A 24 -41.05 12.28 -3.96
C THR A 24 -40.89 11.01 -3.12
N SER A 25 -40.07 11.08 -2.07
CA SER A 25 -39.94 9.99 -1.09
C SER A 25 -41.30 9.74 -0.41
N ALA A 26 -41.52 8.52 0.08
CA ALA A 26 -42.78 8.17 0.71
C ALA A 26 -43.03 9.10 1.91
N TRP A 27 -44.27 9.54 2.13
CA TRP A 27 -44.60 10.44 3.25
C TRP A 27 -44.26 9.84 4.62
N SER A 28 -44.19 8.51 4.74
CA SER A 28 -43.72 7.80 5.93
C SER A 28 -42.21 7.89 6.16
N GLU A 29 -41.44 8.23 5.13
CA GLU A 29 -39.99 8.49 5.19
C GLU A 29 -39.70 9.99 5.42
N GLN A 30 -40.72 10.84 5.26
CA GLN A 30 -40.66 12.27 5.54
C GLN A 30 -40.87 12.49 7.05
N ILE A 31 -39.84 12.98 7.72
CA ILE A 31 -39.69 12.91 9.18
C ILE A 31 -40.37 14.09 9.92
N PHE A 32 -40.92 15.06 9.18
CA PHE A 32 -41.50 16.26 9.77
C PHE A 32 -42.91 15.99 10.35
N GLN A 33 -43.07 16.14 11.66
CA GLN A 33 -44.37 16.34 12.30
C GLN A 33 -44.47 17.79 12.79
N ALA A 34 -44.99 18.67 11.93
CA ALA A 34 -45.12 20.10 12.18
C ALA A 34 -43.78 20.78 12.54
N SER A 35 -43.51 21.04 13.82
CA SER A 35 -42.38 21.84 14.29
C SER A 35 -41.27 21.03 14.98
N TRP A 36 -41.32 19.70 14.95
CA TRP A 36 -40.29 18.85 15.56
C TRP A 36 -39.98 17.62 14.70
N SER A 37 -38.78 17.06 14.90
CA SER A 37 -38.29 15.88 14.20
C SER A 37 -37.64 14.93 15.21
N HIS A 38 -37.88 13.63 15.05
CA HIS A 38 -37.15 12.58 15.77
C HIS A 38 -35.84 12.20 15.08
N LYS A 39 -35.55 12.77 13.89
CA LYS A 39 -34.23 12.63 13.25
C LYS A 39 -33.51 13.95 13.10
N CYS A 40 -32.28 13.97 13.57
CA CYS A 40 -31.41 15.12 13.50
C CYS A 40 -30.03 14.70 12.95
N PRO A 41 -29.20 15.67 12.55
CA PRO A 41 -27.86 15.37 12.02
C PRO A 41 -26.99 14.59 13.01
N THR A 42 -26.45 13.48 12.51
CA THR A 42 -25.37 12.69 13.12
C THR A 42 -24.14 12.81 12.23
N TYR A 43 -23.02 13.15 12.83
CA TYR A 43 -21.71 13.27 12.19
C TYR A 43 -21.05 11.89 12.16
N VAL A 44 -21.16 11.22 11.01
CA VAL A 44 -20.74 9.82 10.85
C VAL A 44 -19.39 9.77 10.14
N HIS A 45 -18.36 9.41 10.90
CA HIS A 45 -17.04 9.19 10.36
C HIS A 45 -16.97 7.87 9.58
N ARG A 46 -16.42 7.91 8.36
CA ARG A 46 -16.29 6.74 7.49
C ARG A 46 -14.92 6.70 6.82
N THR A 47 -14.55 5.50 6.37
CA THR A 47 -13.30 5.31 5.62
C THR A 47 -13.46 5.84 4.19
N PRO A 48 -12.52 6.65 3.68
CA PRO A 48 -12.51 7.04 2.28
C PRO A 48 -12.06 5.86 1.40
N PRO A 49 -12.53 5.75 0.15
CA PRO A 49 -12.24 4.58 -0.67
C PRO A 49 -10.77 4.46 -1.07
N CYS A 50 -10.02 5.56 -1.15
CA CYS A 50 -8.57 5.51 -1.36
C CYS A 50 -7.84 4.71 -0.26
N GLN A 51 -8.21 4.93 1.00
CA GLN A 51 -7.70 4.18 2.15
C GLN A 51 -8.23 2.74 2.16
N GLY A 52 -9.51 2.53 1.84
CA GLY A 52 -10.09 1.19 1.71
C GLY A 52 -9.47 0.34 0.59
N SER A 53 -8.86 0.97 -0.42
CA SER A 53 -8.11 0.32 -1.49
C SER A 53 -6.61 0.23 -1.22
N CYS A 54 -6.09 0.85 -0.16
CA CYS A 54 -4.67 0.82 0.18
C CYS A 54 -4.32 -0.49 0.91
N PRO A 55 -3.51 -1.38 0.32
CA PRO A 55 -3.17 -2.65 0.97
C PRO A 55 -2.33 -2.47 2.23
N ALA A 56 -1.53 -1.39 2.32
CA ALA A 56 -0.78 -1.04 3.53
C ALA A 56 -1.68 -0.50 4.66
N GLY A 57 -2.92 -0.11 4.33
CA GLY A 57 -3.90 0.40 5.27
C GLY A 57 -3.59 1.82 5.77
N GLU A 58 -3.00 2.69 4.96
CA GLU A 58 -2.66 4.06 5.36
C GLU A 58 -3.88 4.98 5.62
N ASP A 59 -3.74 5.91 6.58
CA ASP A 59 -4.68 7.03 6.79
C ASP A 59 -4.46 8.14 5.74
N ILE A 60 -4.76 7.81 4.47
CA ILE A 60 -4.47 8.65 3.29
C ILE A 60 -5.13 10.02 3.42
N ARG A 61 -6.42 10.06 3.78
CA ARG A 61 -7.13 11.32 3.98
C ARG A 61 -6.50 12.13 5.09
N GLY A 62 -6.12 11.51 6.21
CA GLY A 62 -5.54 12.21 7.36
C GLY A 62 -4.24 12.93 7.01
N TRP A 63 -3.29 12.26 6.36
CA TRP A 63 -2.04 12.93 5.99
C TRP A 63 -2.23 13.93 4.83
N LEU A 64 -3.19 13.74 3.91
CA LEU A 64 -3.56 14.76 2.92
C LEU A 64 -4.16 16.01 3.58
N ASP A 65 -5.01 15.83 4.59
CA ASP A 65 -5.61 16.93 5.37
C ASP A 65 -4.55 17.73 6.13
N ILE A 66 -3.46 17.09 6.58
CA ILE A 66 -2.30 17.78 7.15
C ILE A 66 -1.56 18.58 6.08
N VAL A 67 -1.22 17.95 4.94
CA VAL A 67 -0.42 18.59 3.86
C VAL A 67 -1.11 19.86 3.36
N ARG A 68 -2.43 19.83 3.16
CA ARG A 68 -3.20 21.00 2.69
C ARG A 68 -3.61 21.97 3.80
N GLY A 69 -3.23 21.71 5.06
CA GLY A 69 -3.41 22.62 6.18
C GLY A 69 -4.79 22.63 6.86
N ILE A 70 -5.63 21.62 6.60
CA ILE A 70 -6.91 21.43 7.33
C ILE A 70 -6.63 20.92 8.73
N GLU A 71 -5.87 19.82 8.85
CA GLU A 71 -5.40 19.34 10.13
C GLU A 71 -4.06 19.99 10.48
N LYS A 72 -3.94 20.55 11.68
CA LYS A 72 -2.72 21.22 12.14
C LYS A 72 -2.06 20.44 13.28
N PRO A 73 -0.71 20.44 13.34
CA PRO A 73 0.01 19.91 14.48
C PRO A 73 -0.24 20.75 15.74
N VAL A 74 -0.03 20.14 16.91
CA VAL A 74 0.00 20.83 18.20
C VAL A 74 1.43 21.18 18.61
N GLY A 75 1.60 22.29 19.33
CA GLY A 75 2.90 22.76 19.79
C GLY A 75 3.78 23.29 18.63
N ASP A 76 5.09 23.05 18.73
CA ASP A 76 6.09 23.60 17.81
C ASP A 76 6.46 22.64 16.65
N MET A 77 5.77 21.51 16.50
CA MET A 77 6.04 20.54 15.44
C MET A 77 5.63 21.12 14.08
N ASP A 78 6.51 21.01 13.09
CA ASP A 78 6.18 21.39 11.72
C ASP A 78 5.19 20.42 11.08
N TRP A 79 4.35 20.92 10.17
CA TRP A 79 3.31 20.11 9.53
C TRP A 79 3.90 18.99 8.66
N GLN A 80 5.10 19.15 8.09
CA GLN A 80 5.77 18.13 7.29
C GLN A 80 6.15 16.93 8.17
N GLU A 81 6.70 17.18 9.36
CA GLU A 81 7.00 16.12 10.34
C GLU A 81 5.70 15.45 10.83
N TYR A 82 4.64 16.25 11.05
CA TYR A 82 3.35 15.72 11.47
C TYR A 82 2.70 14.82 10.40
N ALA A 83 2.75 15.22 9.12
CA ALA A 83 2.29 14.42 7.99
C ALA A 83 3.10 13.12 7.85
N PHE A 84 4.42 13.21 8.00
CA PHE A 84 5.31 12.04 8.03
C PHE A 84 4.92 11.05 9.14
N ARG A 85 4.74 11.54 10.37
CA ARG A 85 4.29 10.71 11.50
C ARG A 85 2.90 10.11 11.28
N ARG A 86 2.01 10.81 10.57
CA ARG A 86 0.69 10.30 10.22
C ARG A 86 0.76 9.16 9.20
N SER A 87 1.45 9.37 8.07
CA SER A 87 1.64 8.36 7.00
C SER A 87 2.34 7.11 7.55
N THR A 88 3.41 7.31 8.32
CA THR A 88 4.19 6.21 8.88
C THR A 88 3.54 5.45 10.02
N ASN A 89 2.30 5.78 10.41
CA ASN A 89 1.54 4.91 11.31
C ASN A 89 1.30 3.52 10.71
N ALA A 90 1.17 3.44 9.38
CA ALA A 90 0.94 2.20 8.66
C ALA A 90 2.19 1.77 7.87
N ASN A 91 2.72 2.69 7.05
CA ASN A 91 3.79 2.41 6.09
C ASN A 91 5.10 3.11 6.51
N PRO A 92 6.14 2.38 6.96
CA PRO A 92 7.41 2.99 7.34
C PRO A 92 8.32 3.33 6.14
N PHE A 93 7.85 3.15 4.90
CA PHE A 93 8.58 3.39 3.65
C PHE A 93 7.88 4.40 2.70
N PRO A 94 7.44 5.58 3.16
CA PRO A 94 6.72 6.53 2.30
C PRO A 94 7.53 6.96 1.07
N SER A 95 8.86 7.09 1.19
CA SER A 95 9.72 7.52 0.09
C SER A 95 9.82 6.44 -1.00
N ILE A 96 10.02 5.18 -0.60
CA ILE A 96 10.08 4.06 -1.56
C ILE A 96 8.69 3.75 -2.13
N MET A 97 7.64 3.67 -1.30
CA MET A 97 6.27 3.41 -1.80
C MET A 97 5.79 4.52 -2.73
N GLY A 98 6.15 5.77 -2.44
CA GLY A 98 5.98 6.92 -3.32
C GLY A 98 6.59 6.77 -4.72
N ARG A 99 7.53 5.83 -4.93
CA ARG A 99 8.19 5.57 -6.23
C ARG A 99 7.68 4.33 -6.95
N VAL A 100 7.40 3.26 -6.21
CA VAL A 100 7.16 1.93 -6.81
C VAL A 100 5.77 1.35 -6.59
N CYS A 101 4.96 1.96 -5.73
CA CYS A 101 3.59 1.50 -5.54
C CYS A 101 2.78 1.75 -6.81
N PRO A 102 2.01 0.77 -7.33
CA PRO A 102 1.09 0.99 -8.45
C PRO A 102 -0.15 1.82 -8.05
N ALA A 103 -0.22 2.27 -6.79
CA ALA A 103 -1.21 3.21 -6.27
C ALA A 103 -2.70 2.81 -6.48
N PRO A 104 -3.14 1.61 -6.04
CA PRO A 104 -4.57 1.21 -6.12
C PRO A 104 -5.51 2.15 -5.34
N CYS A 105 -4.96 2.94 -4.42
CA CYS A 105 -5.65 4.01 -3.73
C CYS A 105 -6.13 5.14 -4.66
N GLN A 106 -5.44 5.37 -5.79
CA GLN A 106 -5.80 6.35 -6.80
C GLN A 106 -6.95 5.83 -7.68
N ASP A 107 -6.94 4.55 -8.06
CA ASP A 107 -8.04 3.92 -8.81
C ASP A 107 -9.36 3.95 -8.01
N GLY A 108 -9.28 3.71 -6.69
CA GLY A 108 -10.41 3.80 -5.78
C GLY A 108 -10.85 5.23 -5.42
N CYS A 109 -10.18 6.28 -5.89
CA CYS A 109 -10.48 7.64 -5.46
C CYS A 109 -11.86 8.11 -5.95
N ASN A 110 -12.71 8.63 -5.05
CA ASN A 110 -14.01 9.21 -5.45
C ASN A 110 -13.87 10.42 -6.39
N ARG A 111 -12.69 11.07 -6.45
CA ARG A 111 -12.46 12.20 -7.36
C ARG A 111 -12.47 11.81 -8.83
N ASN A 112 -12.28 10.52 -9.14
CA ASN A 112 -12.50 9.94 -10.48
C ASN A 112 -13.93 10.15 -11.02
N GLN A 113 -14.89 10.53 -10.16
CA GLN A 113 -16.27 10.82 -10.55
C GLN A 113 -16.51 12.29 -10.91
N VAL A 114 -15.53 13.14 -10.68
CA VAL A 114 -15.54 14.56 -11.07
C VAL A 114 -14.55 14.80 -12.20
N GLU A 115 -13.39 14.15 -12.14
CA GLU A 115 -12.25 14.35 -13.04
C GLU A 115 -11.21 13.21 -12.88
N ASP A 116 -9.92 13.53 -12.73
CA ASP A 116 -8.83 12.59 -12.41
C ASP A 116 -8.66 12.40 -10.88
N PHE A 117 -7.96 11.36 -10.45
CA PHE A 117 -7.68 11.10 -9.03
C PHE A 117 -6.76 12.15 -8.39
N VAL A 118 -6.68 12.14 -7.06
CA VAL A 118 -5.64 12.85 -6.30
C VAL A 118 -4.32 12.08 -6.42
N GLY A 119 -3.23 12.77 -6.72
CA GLY A 119 -1.84 12.26 -6.80
C GLY A 119 -1.30 11.85 -5.43
N ILE A 120 -1.92 10.83 -4.84
CA ILE A 120 -1.60 10.28 -3.52
C ILE A 120 -0.14 9.84 -3.49
N ASN A 121 0.29 9.06 -4.49
CA ASN A 121 1.64 8.50 -4.56
C ASN A 121 2.73 9.58 -4.71
N SER A 122 2.46 10.65 -5.45
CA SER A 122 3.40 11.77 -5.58
C SER A 122 3.55 12.58 -4.29
N ILE A 123 2.49 12.70 -3.49
CA ILE A 123 2.56 13.37 -2.18
C ILE A 123 3.24 12.45 -1.16
N GLU A 124 3.01 11.14 -1.23
CA GLU A 124 3.68 10.14 -0.39
C GLU A 124 5.21 10.19 -0.58
N GLN A 125 5.67 10.25 -1.84
CA GLN A 125 7.08 10.47 -2.17
C GLN A 125 7.61 11.76 -1.51
N TYR A 126 6.89 12.87 -1.66
CA TYR A 126 7.27 14.16 -1.06
C TYR A 126 7.41 14.09 0.47
N ILE A 127 6.47 13.43 1.15
CA ILE A 127 6.52 13.24 2.60
C ILE A 127 7.77 12.46 2.99
N GLY A 128 8.06 11.35 2.31
CA GLY A 128 9.22 10.50 2.58
C GLY A 128 10.56 11.19 2.30
N ASP A 129 10.67 11.85 1.15
CA ASP A 129 11.90 12.56 0.73
C ASP A 129 12.19 13.74 1.65
N THR A 130 11.15 14.49 2.04
CA THR A 130 11.27 15.56 3.04
C THR A 130 11.77 15.02 4.38
N ALA A 131 11.26 13.86 4.82
CA ALA A 131 11.68 13.24 6.07
C ALA A 131 13.14 12.76 6.05
N LEU A 132 13.63 12.31 4.90
CA LEU A 132 15.05 11.98 4.71
C LEU A 132 15.91 13.26 4.72
N ALA A 133 15.52 14.29 3.98
CA ALA A 133 16.26 15.55 3.90
C ALA A 133 16.38 16.27 5.25
N ASN A 134 15.33 16.18 6.09
CA ASN A 134 15.30 16.80 7.41
C ASN A 134 15.68 15.84 8.54
N ASN A 135 16.06 14.60 8.23
CA ASN A 135 16.44 13.57 9.21
C ASN A 135 15.37 13.35 10.31
N TYR A 136 14.10 13.34 9.93
CA TYR A 136 13.01 13.04 10.86
C TYR A 136 13.15 11.62 11.41
N GLN A 137 12.81 11.47 12.70
CA GLN A 137 12.93 10.22 13.44
C GLN A 137 11.55 9.67 13.77
N PHE A 138 11.44 8.36 13.97
CA PHE A 138 10.25 7.76 14.56
C PHE A 138 10.14 8.12 16.04
N ASP A 139 8.93 7.98 16.58
CA ASP A 139 8.71 8.04 18.02
C ASP A 139 9.57 6.99 18.74
N ALA A 140 9.99 7.35 19.96
CA ALA A 140 10.63 6.39 20.83
C ALA A 140 9.71 5.17 21.03
N PRO A 141 10.27 3.95 21.03
CA PRO A 141 9.52 2.73 21.37
C PRO A 141 8.72 2.90 22.66
N ALA A 142 7.56 2.22 22.73
CA ALA A 142 6.84 2.10 24.00
C ALA A 142 7.71 1.37 25.05
N PRO A 143 7.38 1.48 26.35
CA PRO A 143 8.14 0.81 27.41
C PRO A 143 8.35 -0.68 27.13
N GLU A 144 9.57 -1.16 27.38
CA GLU A 144 9.93 -2.55 27.10
C GLU A 144 9.01 -3.54 27.83
N THR A 145 8.36 -4.41 27.04
CA THR A 145 7.50 -5.50 27.52
C THR A 145 8.30 -6.69 28.06
N GLY A 146 9.59 -6.77 27.70
CA GLY A 146 10.47 -7.90 27.98
C GLY A 146 10.27 -9.11 27.05
N LYS A 147 9.33 -9.03 26.11
CA LYS A 147 9.06 -10.06 25.10
C LYS A 147 9.95 -9.90 23.88
N LYS A 148 10.35 -11.01 23.25
CA LYS A 148 11.24 -11.03 22.09
C LYS A 148 10.63 -11.76 20.92
N VAL A 149 10.73 -11.17 19.74
CA VAL A 149 10.22 -11.71 18.48
C VAL A 149 11.36 -11.89 17.48
N ALA A 150 11.47 -13.10 16.92
CA ALA A 150 12.36 -13.38 15.80
C ALA A 150 11.63 -13.12 14.48
N ILE A 151 12.21 -12.30 13.62
CA ILE A 151 11.67 -11.95 12.30
C ILE A 151 12.61 -12.54 11.26
N ILE A 152 12.12 -13.50 10.47
CA ILE A 152 12.93 -14.24 9.49
C ILE A 152 12.68 -13.61 8.12
N GLY A 153 13.62 -12.82 7.63
CA GLY A 153 13.57 -12.02 6.41
C GLY A 153 13.55 -10.52 6.71
N GLY A 154 14.53 -9.78 6.21
CA GLY A 154 14.71 -8.34 6.33
C GLY A 154 14.15 -7.54 5.15
N GLY A 155 13.13 -8.06 4.49
CA GLY A 155 12.38 -7.38 3.44
C GLY A 155 11.30 -6.41 3.96
N PRO A 156 10.41 -5.91 3.07
CA PRO A 156 9.38 -4.95 3.43
C PRO A 156 8.48 -5.42 4.58
N ALA A 157 8.02 -6.69 4.54
CA ALA A 157 7.19 -7.27 5.59
C ALA A 157 7.93 -7.36 6.93
N GLY A 158 9.16 -7.88 6.93
CA GLY A 158 9.94 -8.06 8.15
C GLY A 158 10.30 -6.74 8.81
N LEU A 159 10.72 -5.75 8.04
CA LEU A 159 11.04 -4.42 8.54
C LEU A 159 9.80 -3.65 9.00
N ALA A 160 8.68 -3.75 8.27
CA ALA A 160 7.42 -3.16 8.72
C ALA A 160 6.92 -3.79 10.01
N ALA A 161 7.04 -5.11 10.17
CA ALA A 161 6.72 -5.78 11.42
C ALA A 161 7.66 -5.37 12.56
N ALA A 162 8.97 -5.29 12.30
CA ALA A 162 9.94 -4.83 13.29
C ALA A 162 9.59 -3.44 13.80
N TYR A 163 9.28 -2.52 12.89
CA TYR A 163 8.78 -1.18 13.21
C TYR A 163 7.52 -1.23 14.10
N GLN A 164 6.49 -1.99 13.70
CA GLN A 164 5.23 -2.09 14.45
C GLN A 164 5.38 -2.76 15.83
N LEU A 165 6.28 -3.75 15.96
CA LEU A 165 6.59 -4.43 17.22
C LEU A 165 7.38 -3.53 18.18
N ARG A 166 8.35 -2.76 17.66
CA ARG A 166 9.10 -1.77 18.46
C ARG A 166 8.19 -0.68 19.00
N ARG A 167 7.22 -0.19 18.20
CA ARG A 167 6.21 0.77 18.66
C ARG A 167 5.38 0.28 19.84
N ARG A 168 5.22 -1.04 19.98
CA ARG A 168 4.51 -1.70 21.09
C ARG A 168 5.42 -2.12 22.25
N GLY A 169 6.73 -1.87 22.14
CA GLY A 169 7.71 -2.16 23.20
C GLY A 169 8.17 -3.63 23.22
N HIS A 170 7.94 -4.41 22.16
CA HIS A 170 8.52 -5.75 22.04
C HIS A 170 9.92 -5.68 21.44
N GLY A 171 10.85 -6.51 21.92
CA GLY A 171 12.15 -6.69 21.29
C GLY A 171 12.01 -7.39 19.93
N ALA A 172 12.66 -6.84 18.91
CA ALA A 172 12.63 -7.38 17.55
C ALA A 172 14.05 -7.72 17.08
N THR A 173 14.29 -8.96 16.67
CA THR A 173 15.53 -9.38 15.99
C THR A 173 15.20 -9.82 14.58
N VAL A 174 15.76 -9.14 13.59
CA VAL A 174 15.65 -9.48 12.16
C VAL A 174 16.83 -10.36 11.75
N PHE A 175 16.53 -11.53 11.22
CA PHE A 175 17.48 -12.44 10.59
C PHE A 175 17.31 -12.35 9.08
N ASP A 176 18.39 -12.10 8.34
CA ASP A 176 18.38 -12.06 6.89
C ASP A 176 19.52 -12.92 6.36
N ASP A 177 19.29 -13.65 5.27
CA ASP A 177 20.29 -14.51 4.64
C ASP A 177 21.20 -13.75 3.68
N HIS A 178 20.84 -12.52 3.29
CA HIS A 178 21.66 -11.62 2.49
C HIS A 178 22.54 -10.71 3.36
N GLU A 179 23.52 -10.05 2.74
CA GLU A 179 24.46 -9.14 3.43
C GLU A 179 23.78 -7.85 3.91
N GLU A 180 22.80 -7.34 3.16
CA GLU A 180 22.09 -6.10 3.43
C GLU A 180 20.57 -6.31 3.52
N LEU A 181 19.90 -5.44 4.27
CA LEU A 181 18.45 -5.47 4.42
C LEU A 181 17.74 -4.83 3.21
N GLY A 182 16.45 -5.14 3.06
CA GLY A 182 15.57 -4.53 2.05
C GLY A 182 14.82 -5.54 1.19
N GLY A 183 15.23 -6.81 1.19
CA GLY A 183 14.59 -7.87 0.41
C GLY A 183 14.41 -7.47 -1.04
N PHE A 184 13.23 -7.67 -1.63
CA PHE A 184 12.98 -7.30 -3.03
C PHE A 184 13.11 -5.80 -3.34
N MET A 185 12.99 -4.89 -2.36
CA MET A 185 13.28 -3.46 -2.62
C MET A 185 14.75 -3.24 -2.97
N ARG A 186 15.65 -4.13 -2.52
CA ARG A 186 17.09 -4.10 -2.83
C ARG A 186 17.49 -5.09 -3.93
N TYR A 187 17.04 -6.33 -3.81
CA TYR A 187 17.55 -7.43 -4.64
C TYR A 187 16.64 -7.76 -5.84
N GLY A 188 15.39 -7.29 -5.84
CA GLY A 188 14.45 -7.48 -6.94
C GLY A 188 14.36 -6.25 -7.85
N ILE A 189 13.96 -5.12 -7.26
CA ILE A 189 13.67 -3.91 -8.02
C ILE A 189 14.97 -3.16 -8.35
N PRO A 190 15.17 -2.72 -9.61
CA PRO A 190 16.35 -1.97 -9.99
C PRO A 190 16.54 -0.66 -9.20
N GLY A 191 17.81 -0.28 -8.98
CA GLY A 191 18.18 0.90 -8.19
C GLY A 191 17.66 2.25 -8.73
N TYR A 192 17.37 2.37 -10.03
CA TYR A 192 16.79 3.61 -10.59
C TYR A 192 15.31 3.79 -10.25
N ARG A 193 14.63 2.73 -9.81
CA ARG A 193 13.26 2.78 -9.26
C ARG A 193 13.25 2.81 -7.74
N THR A 194 14.25 2.18 -7.12
CA THR A 194 14.45 2.10 -5.67
C THR A 194 15.86 2.58 -5.30
N PRO A 195 16.10 3.91 -5.30
CA PRO A 195 17.43 4.46 -5.00
C PRO A 195 17.96 3.92 -3.68
N ARG A 196 19.19 3.41 -3.69
CA ARG A 196 19.74 2.63 -2.59
C ARG A 196 19.96 3.49 -1.34
N ASP A 197 20.41 4.72 -1.53
CA ASP A 197 20.58 5.73 -0.48
C ASP A 197 19.26 6.11 0.19
N VAL A 198 18.18 6.23 -0.59
CA VAL A 198 16.83 6.47 -0.10
C VAL A 198 16.34 5.28 0.73
N LEU A 199 16.47 4.06 0.20
CA LEU A 199 16.09 2.83 0.90
C LEU A 199 16.89 2.65 2.20
N ASP A 200 18.20 2.87 2.16
CA ASP A 200 19.09 2.80 3.32
C ASP A 200 18.67 3.80 4.41
N GLY A 201 18.27 5.01 4.02
CA GLY A 201 17.77 6.01 4.95
C GLY A 201 16.49 5.57 5.69
N GLU A 202 15.53 4.97 4.98
CA GLU A 202 14.29 4.46 5.60
C GLU A 202 14.54 3.21 6.46
N ILE A 203 15.39 2.28 6.00
CA ILE A 203 15.81 1.11 6.78
C ILE A 203 16.51 1.56 8.06
N LYS A 204 17.42 2.52 7.97
CA LYS A 204 18.16 3.05 9.12
C LYS A 204 17.22 3.62 10.17
N ARG A 205 16.19 4.36 9.74
CA ARG A 205 15.19 4.92 10.67
C ARG A 205 14.47 3.81 11.47
N ILE A 206 14.22 2.66 10.85
CA ILE A 206 13.62 1.49 11.52
C ILE A 206 14.62 0.86 12.50
N THR A 207 15.88 0.64 12.07
CA THR A 207 16.89 -0.01 12.92
C THR A 207 17.30 0.86 14.11
N ASP A 208 17.28 2.19 13.96
CA ASP A 208 17.52 3.16 15.03
C ASP A 208 16.48 3.06 16.18
N MET A 209 15.34 2.39 15.99
CA MET A 209 14.39 2.06 17.07
C MET A 209 14.86 0.93 18.00
N GLY A 210 16.10 0.45 17.83
CA GLY A 210 16.68 -0.64 18.61
C GLY A 210 16.33 -2.03 18.09
N VAL A 211 16.12 -2.17 16.77
CA VAL A 211 15.97 -3.48 16.12
C VAL A 211 17.33 -4.16 16.04
N GLU A 212 17.44 -5.38 16.55
CA GLU A 212 18.65 -6.19 16.38
C GLU A 212 18.66 -6.78 14.96
N VAL A 213 19.79 -6.70 14.26
CA VAL A 213 19.93 -7.18 12.89
C VAL A 213 21.03 -8.24 12.83
N ARG A 214 20.73 -9.38 12.21
CA ARG A 214 21.65 -10.48 11.93
C ARG A 214 21.55 -10.86 10.46
N THR A 215 22.38 -10.22 9.64
CA THR A 215 22.51 -10.50 8.21
C THR A 215 23.38 -11.73 7.97
N SER A 216 23.41 -12.20 6.71
CA SER A 216 24.15 -13.39 6.28
C SER A 216 23.90 -14.63 7.16
N THR A 217 22.68 -14.75 7.70
CA THR A 217 22.29 -15.78 8.66
C THR A 217 20.97 -16.41 8.23
N ARG A 218 21.02 -17.64 7.73
CA ARG A 218 19.84 -18.38 7.29
C ARG A 218 19.30 -19.29 8.39
N ILE A 219 18.09 -19.01 8.86
CA ILE A 219 17.38 -19.88 9.80
C ILE A 219 16.99 -21.19 9.12
N GLY A 220 17.19 -22.31 9.81
CA GLY A 220 17.04 -23.66 9.27
C GLY A 220 18.34 -24.26 8.72
N LYS A 221 19.37 -23.43 8.46
CA LYS A 221 20.69 -23.86 7.98
C LYS A 221 21.81 -23.49 8.96
N ASP A 222 21.97 -22.21 9.24
CA ASP A 222 23.05 -21.69 10.10
C ASP A 222 22.65 -21.72 11.57
N ILE A 223 21.37 -21.45 11.85
CA ILE A 223 20.76 -21.60 13.18
C ILE A 223 19.56 -22.54 13.05
N PRO A 224 19.49 -23.62 13.84
CA PRO A 224 18.38 -24.57 13.76
C PRO A 224 17.11 -23.95 14.34
N MET A 225 15.96 -24.34 13.79
CA MET A 225 14.68 -23.73 14.17
C MET A 225 14.31 -23.94 15.64
N ASP A 226 14.70 -25.08 16.22
CA ASP A 226 14.43 -25.40 17.63
C ASP A 226 15.16 -24.45 18.59
N GLN A 227 16.27 -23.83 18.15
CA GLN A 227 16.94 -22.79 18.92
C GLN A 227 16.14 -21.48 18.86
N ILE A 228 15.64 -21.09 17.69
CA ILE A 228 14.80 -19.89 17.55
C ILE A 228 13.54 -19.99 18.41
N GLU A 229 12.86 -21.15 18.41
CA GLU A 229 11.67 -21.40 19.23
C GLU A 229 11.97 -21.41 20.75
N LYS A 230 13.23 -21.59 21.16
CA LYS A 230 13.65 -21.51 22.58
C LYS A 230 14.04 -20.09 23.00
N ASP A 231 14.70 -19.35 22.10
CA ASP A 231 15.31 -18.06 22.41
C ASP A 231 14.32 -16.88 22.28
N TYR A 232 13.20 -17.07 21.58
CA TYR A 232 12.20 -16.04 21.27
C TYR A 232 10.79 -16.48 21.68
N ASP A 233 9.95 -15.52 22.08
CA ASP A 233 8.56 -15.77 22.49
C ASP A 233 7.62 -15.97 21.28
N ALA A 234 7.96 -15.41 20.12
CA ALA A 234 7.21 -15.56 18.87
C ALA A 234 8.13 -15.46 17.64
N VAL A 235 7.65 -15.99 16.50
CA VAL A 235 8.37 -16.00 15.23
C VAL A 235 7.48 -15.42 14.13
N LEU A 236 8.03 -14.51 13.32
CA LEU A 236 7.43 -14.03 12.08
C LEU A 236 8.21 -14.53 10.88
N TRP A 237 7.54 -15.24 9.98
CA TRP A 237 8.06 -15.66 8.68
C TRP A 237 7.81 -14.58 7.63
N ALA A 238 8.87 -13.90 7.19
CA ALA A 238 8.84 -12.83 6.19
C ALA A 238 9.90 -13.04 5.09
N ILE A 239 10.19 -14.31 4.78
CA ILE A 239 11.30 -14.74 3.90
C ILE A 239 11.09 -14.47 2.40
N GLY A 240 9.94 -13.92 2.00
CA GLY A 240 9.64 -13.65 0.59
C GLY A 240 9.69 -14.88 -0.31
N THR A 241 9.88 -14.68 -1.61
CA THR A 241 9.85 -15.75 -2.62
C THR A 241 11.02 -15.62 -3.59
N HIS A 242 12.22 -15.92 -3.10
CA HIS A 242 13.47 -15.72 -3.84
C HIS A 242 13.80 -16.83 -4.85
N SER A 243 12.92 -17.81 -5.06
CA SER A 243 13.10 -18.87 -6.05
C SER A 243 12.25 -18.62 -7.29
N GLY A 244 12.88 -18.43 -8.45
CA GLY A 244 12.16 -18.26 -9.73
C GLY A 244 11.78 -19.59 -10.39
N ARG A 245 10.73 -19.59 -11.22
CA ARG A 245 10.28 -20.77 -11.99
C ARG A 245 10.94 -20.81 -13.37
N ASN A 246 11.25 -22.01 -13.83
CA ASN A 246 11.64 -22.25 -15.22
C ASN A 246 10.42 -22.36 -16.13
N ILE A 247 10.62 -22.12 -17.42
CA ILE A 247 9.58 -22.26 -18.45
C ILE A 247 9.21 -23.75 -18.58
N PRO A 248 7.92 -24.12 -18.59
CA PRO A 248 7.49 -25.51 -18.63
C PRO A 248 7.49 -26.08 -20.06
N VAL A 249 8.64 -26.00 -20.75
CA VAL A 249 8.81 -26.50 -22.13
C VAL A 249 10.05 -27.38 -22.25
N GLU A 250 10.10 -28.20 -23.29
CA GLU A 250 11.28 -29.02 -23.59
C GLU A 250 12.51 -28.13 -23.86
N GLY A 251 13.68 -28.56 -23.37
CA GLY A 251 14.95 -27.85 -23.52
C GLY A 251 15.19 -26.69 -22.55
N ALA A 252 14.20 -26.30 -21.73
CA ALA A 252 14.33 -25.22 -20.75
C ALA A 252 15.31 -25.50 -19.59
N ASP A 253 15.90 -26.70 -19.55
CA ASP A 253 17.00 -27.10 -18.68
C ASP A 253 18.37 -26.58 -19.17
N ALA A 254 18.43 -25.88 -20.31
CA ALA A 254 19.65 -25.25 -20.81
C ALA A 254 20.24 -24.27 -19.77
N VAL A 255 21.57 -24.22 -19.68
CA VAL A 255 22.27 -23.42 -18.66
C VAL A 255 22.01 -21.91 -18.78
N ASN A 256 21.77 -21.41 -20.00
CA ASN A 256 21.40 -20.03 -20.31
C ASN A 256 19.86 -19.81 -20.39
N CYS A 257 19.08 -20.73 -19.83
CA CYS A 257 17.69 -20.50 -19.46
C CYS A 257 17.64 -20.25 -17.95
N ILE A 258 17.51 -18.99 -17.57
CA ILE A 258 17.59 -18.55 -16.17
C ILE A 258 16.26 -17.93 -15.72
N SER A 259 16.05 -17.83 -14.42
CA SER A 259 14.89 -17.10 -13.89
C SER A 259 15.16 -15.60 -13.79
N GLY A 260 14.09 -14.80 -13.92
CA GLY A 260 14.13 -13.35 -13.75
C GLY A 260 14.57 -12.93 -12.36
N ILE A 261 14.21 -13.72 -11.33
CA ILE A 261 14.66 -13.49 -9.95
C ILE A 261 16.18 -13.62 -9.85
N ALA A 262 16.75 -14.68 -10.42
CA ALA A 262 18.21 -14.87 -10.41
C ALA A 262 18.93 -13.78 -11.23
N PHE A 263 18.36 -13.36 -12.37
CA PHE A 263 18.90 -12.28 -13.20
C PHE A 263 18.93 -10.94 -12.44
N LEU A 264 17.82 -10.54 -11.83
CA LEU A 264 17.71 -9.28 -11.09
C LEU A 264 18.56 -9.28 -9.83
N ALA A 265 18.61 -10.39 -9.10
CA ALA A 265 19.49 -10.52 -7.93
C ALA A 265 20.96 -10.31 -8.33
N ALA A 266 21.42 -10.98 -9.39
CA ALA A 266 22.80 -10.83 -9.87
C ALA A 266 23.11 -9.40 -10.36
N PHE A 267 22.14 -8.73 -10.99
CA PHE A 267 22.28 -7.33 -11.38
C PHE A 267 22.39 -6.41 -10.16
N ASN A 268 21.47 -6.55 -9.19
CA ASN A 268 21.41 -5.69 -8.02
C ASN A 268 22.59 -5.88 -7.06
N GLU A 269 23.17 -7.08 -7.02
CA GLU A 269 24.42 -7.36 -6.30
C GLU A 269 25.68 -6.88 -7.06
N GLY A 270 25.53 -6.31 -8.26
CA GLY A 270 26.63 -5.82 -9.09
C GLY A 270 27.45 -6.91 -9.76
N ARG A 271 27.05 -8.19 -9.64
CA ARG A 271 27.71 -9.34 -10.28
C ARG A 271 27.51 -9.31 -11.80
N LEU A 272 26.29 -8.99 -12.26
CA LEU A 272 25.93 -8.92 -13.67
C LEU A 272 26.05 -7.49 -14.21
N GLN A 273 26.99 -7.27 -15.13
CA GLN A 273 27.32 -5.93 -15.66
C GLN A 273 27.14 -5.78 -17.18
N ALA A 274 26.84 -6.87 -17.87
CA ALA A 274 26.51 -6.90 -19.30
C ALA A 274 25.72 -8.18 -19.60
N VAL A 275 25.04 -8.21 -20.75
CA VAL A 275 24.47 -9.42 -21.33
C VAL A 275 25.22 -9.82 -22.59
N THR A 276 24.86 -10.95 -23.19
CA THR A 276 25.42 -11.42 -24.46
C THR A 276 24.31 -11.54 -25.50
N GLY A 277 24.53 -10.98 -26.69
CA GLY A 277 23.65 -11.16 -27.85
C GLY A 277 22.17 -10.80 -27.63
N LYS A 278 21.25 -11.60 -28.18
CA LYS A 278 19.80 -11.36 -28.07
C LYS A 278 19.23 -12.02 -26.82
N VAL A 279 18.48 -11.24 -26.04
CA VAL A 279 17.82 -11.67 -24.80
C VAL A 279 16.31 -11.79 -25.03
N ILE A 280 15.75 -12.97 -24.74
CA ILE A 280 14.30 -13.17 -24.73
C ILE A 280 13.81 -13.29 -23.29
N VAL A 281 12.92 -12.39 -22.89
CA VAL A 281 12.25 -12.38 -21.60
C VAL A 281 10.82 -12.92 -21.75
N ILE A 282 10.41 -13.82 -20.86
CA ILE A 282 9.07 -14.43 -20.89
C ILE A 282 8.32 -14.06 -19.62
N GLY A 283 7.22 -13.32 -19.75
CA GLY A 283 6.36 -12.91 -18.66
C GLY A 283 5.61 -11.61 -18.95
N GLY A 284 4.50 -11.38 -18.24
CA GLY A 284 3.61 -10.22 -18.46
C GLY A 284 3.45 -9.29 -17.26
N GLY A 285 4.27 -9.41 -16.22
CA GLY A 285 4.18 -8.62 -14.98
C GLY A 285 5.41 -7.72 -14.77
N ASP A 286 5.42 -6.94 -13.69
CA ASP A 286 6.48 -5.95 -13.45
C ASP A 286 7.89 -6.57 -13.45
N THR A 287 8.05 -7.79 -12.94
CA THR A 287 9.33 -8.52 -12.98
C THR A 287 9.85 -8.72 -14.40
N SER A 288 8.99 -9.01 -15.39
CA SER A 288 9.47 -9.19 -16.77
C SER A 288 9.87 -7.86 -17.40
N ILE A 289 9.16 -6.77 -17.09
CA ILE A 289 9.50 -5.42 -17.54
C ILE A 289 10.82 -4.95 -16.93
N ASP A 290 11.04 -5.17 -15.64
CA ASP A 290 12.30 -4.83 -14.98
C ASP A 290 13.47 -5.64 -15.57
N VAL A 291 13.31 -6.96 -15.79
CA VAL A 291 14.34 -7.78 -16.45
C VAL A 291 14.67 -7.24 -17.85
N ALA A 292 13.65 -6.92 -18.65
CA ALA A 292 13.86 -6.45 -20.02
C ALA A 292 14.55 -5.08 -20.06
N SER A 293 14.11 -4.16 -19.20
CA SER A 293 14.70 -2.81 -19.09
C SER A 293 16.14 -2.86 -18.57
N VAL A 294 16.41 -3.72 -17.57
CA VAL A 294 17.78 -3.94 -17.07
C VAL A 294 18.67 -4.56 -18.15
N ALA A 295 18.21 -5.59 -18.86
CA ALA A 295 18.97 -6.20 -19.95
C ALA A 295 19.32 -5.16 -21.03
N ARG A 296 18.37 -4.28 -21.36
CA ARG A 296 18.55 -3.19 -22.32
C ARG A 296 19.60 -2.18 -21.85
N ARG A 297 19.57 -1.79 -20.58
CA ARG A 297 20.50 -0.84 -19.94
C ARG A 297 21.91 -1.40 -19.74
N LEU A 298 22.02 -2.69 -19.41
CA LEU A 298 23.29 -3.39 -19.26
C LEU A 298 24.08 -3.38 -20.58
N GLY A 299 23.38 -3.59 -21.70
CA GLY A 299 23.97 -3.70 -23.03
C GLY A 299 24.68 -5.03 -23.26
N ALA A 300 24.95 -5.32 -24.53
CA ALA A 300 25.61 -6.54 -24.96
C ALA A 300 27.11 -6.32 -25.14
N ILE A 301 27.94 -7.26 -24.64
CA ILE A 301 29.36 -7.31 -25.01
C ILE A 301 29.54 -7.91 -26.40
N THR A 302 30.45 -7.32 -27.18
CA THR A 302 30.75 -7.74 -28.56
C THR A 302 31.78 -8.87 -28.62
N GLU A 303 32.73 -8.91 -27.69
CA GLU A 303 33.69 -10.00 -27.51
C GLU A 303 33.27 -10.84 -26.31
N VAL A 304 32.76 -12.04 -26.56
CA VAL A 304 32.25 -12.94 -25.51
C VAL A 304 33.30 -13.97 -25.13
N HIS A 305 33.89 -13.84 -23.94
CA HIS A 305 34.62 -14.95 -23.32
C HIS A 305 33.67 -15.83 -22.51
N GLU A 306 34.05 -17.09 -22.29
CA GLU A 306 33.21 -18.07 -21.59
C GLU A 306 32.86 -17.61 -20.16
N ASN A 307 33.78 -16.97 -19.46
CA ASN A 307 33.57 -16.44 -18.11
C ASN A 307 32.67 -15.19 -18.05
N ASP A 308 32.51 -14.49 -19.19
CA ASP A 308 31.72 -13.25 -19.32
C ASP A 308 30.27 -13.53 -19.77
N ARG A 309 29.87 -14.80 -19.77
CA ARG A 309 28.50 -15.18 -20.12
C ARG A 309 27.59 -15.02 -18.91
N ALA A 310 26.41 -14.45 -19.14
CA ALA A 310 25.47 -14.07 -18.10
C ALA A 310 25.12 -15.24 -17.15
N GLU A 311 24.89 -16.44 -17.67
CA GLU A 311 24.56 -17.59 -16.85
C GLU A 311 25.69 -18.05 -15.92
N ASN A 312 26.96 -17.93 -16.33
CA ASN A 312 28.10 -18.27 -15.47
C ASN A 312 28.24 -17.28 -14.31
N VAL A 313 27.85 -16.03 -14.55
CA VAL A 313 27.83 -14.97 -13.54
C VAL A 313 26.67 -15.13 -12.57
N ILE A 314 25.50 -15.42 -13.11
CA ILE A 314 24.26 -15.53 -12.35
C ILE A 314 24.28 -16.78 -11.46
N LEU A 315 24.83 -17.90 -11.96
CA LEU A 315 25.01 -19.15 -11.22
C LEU A 315 26.25 -19.13 -10.28
N GLY A 316 26.94 -18.00 -10.17
CA GLY A 316 28.02 -17.79 -9.18
C GLY A 316 29.34 -18.50 -9.50
N GLN A 317 29.60 -18.84 -10.78
CA GLN A 317 30.86 -19.45 -11.21
C GLN A 317 31.97 -18.41 -11.39
N THR A 318 31.60 -17.17 -11.73
CA THR A 318 32.47 -15.99 -11.87
C THR A 318 31.66 -14.73 -11.50
N ALA A 319 32.30 -13.64 -11.07
CA ALA A 319 31.67 -12.32 -11.18
C ALA A 319 32.10 -11.73 -12.53
N HIS A 320 31.35 -10.79 -13.11
CA HIS A 320 31.92 -9.97 -14.19
C HIS A 320 33.10 -9.17 -13.63
N ASP A 321 34.31 -9.70 -13.79
CA ASP A 321 35.57 -8.97 -13.72
C ASP A 321 35.87 -8.41 -15.12
N VAL A 322 34.82 -7.86 -15.75
CA VAL A 322 34.95 -7.15 -17.01
C VAL A 322 35.57 -5.82 -16.63
N ALA A 323 36.91 -5.80 -16.57
CA ALA A 323 37.68 -4.58 -16.59
C ALA A 323 36.99 -3.60 -17.55
N ALA A 324 36.88 -2.33 -17.18
CA ALA A 324 36.21 -1.19 -17.83
C ALA A 324 36.58 -0.93 -19.33
N THR A 325 36.66 -1.98 -20.14
CA THR A 325 37.42 -2.14 -21.38
C THR A 325 36.63 -2.89 -22.45
N ALA A 326 35.58 -3.67 -22.10
CA ALA A 326 34.69 -4.25 -23.09
C ALA A 326 33.73 -3.19 -23.64
N LYS A 327 33.77 -2.98 -24.96
CA LYS A 327 32.84 -2.08 -25.65
C LYS A 327 31.44 -2.69 -25.63
N ARG A 328 30.53 -2.04 -24.92
CA ARG A 328 29.12 -2.43 -24.84
C ARG A 328 28.31 -1.74 -25.94
N GLU A 329 27.43 -2.50 -26.55
CA GLU A 329 26.46 -1.99 -27.51
C GLU A 329 25.05 -2.24 -26.98
N GLY A 330 24.05 -1.64 -27.61
CA GLY A 330 22.66 -1.86 -27.21
C GLY A 330 22.27 -3.33 -27.30
N ALA A 331 21.80 -3.93 -26.21
CA ALA A 331 21.29 -5.30 -26.26
C ALA A 331 19.99 -5.36 -27.07
N ASP A 332 19.84 -6.39 -27.91
CA ASP A 332 18.58 -6.74 -28.57
C ASP A 332 17.73 -7.51 -27.57
N VAL A 333 16.65 -6.89 -27.09
CA VAL A 333 15.79 -7.43 -26.02
C VAL A 333 14.36 -7.55 -26.52
N MET A 334 13.83 -8.77 -26.42
CA MET A 334 12.43 -9.07 -26.70
C MET A 334 11.73 -9.58 -25.44
N LEU A 335 10.59 -8.99 -25.10
CA LEU A 335 9.69 -9.47 -24.07
C LEU A 335 8.48 -10.13 -24.71
N THR A 336 8.09 -11.29 -24.21
CA THR A 336 6.92 -12.05 -24.68
C THR A 336 5.90 -12.23 -23.55
N SER A 337 4.62 -12.08 -23.87
CA SER A 337 3.50 -12.27 -22.94
C SER A 337 2.45 -13.19 -23.54
N LEU A 338 1.82 -14.02 -22.68
CA LEU A 338 0.68 -14.86 -23.06
C LEU A 338 -0.57 -14.02 -23.36
N PHE A 339 -0.68 -12.84 -22.73
CA PHE A 339 -1.78 -11.92 -22.90
C PHE A 339 -1.46 -10.86 -23.96
N PRO A 340 -2.46 -10.23 -24.57
CA PRO A 340 -2.29 -8.99 -25.33
C PRO A 340 -1.50 -7.94 -24.53
N VAL A 341 -0.82 -7.02 -25.21
CA VAL A 341 0.03 -6.01 -24.55
C VAL A 341 -0.81 -5.10 -23.65
N GLU A 342 -2.01 -4.76 -24.11
CA GLU A 342 -3.03 -3.99 -23.41
C GLU A 342 -3.64 -4.72 -22.18
N GLU A 343 -3.45 -6.04 -22.08
CA GLU A 343 -3.93 -6.88 -20.96
C GLU A 343 -2.77 -7.39 -20.09
N MET A 344 -1.56 -6.86 -20.27
CA MET A 344 -0.43 -7.18 -19.39
C MET A 344 -0.74 -6.77 -17.95
N THR A 345 -0.27 -7.58 -17.00
CA THR A 345 -0.41 -7.28 -15.56
C THR A 345 0.56 -6.21 -15.06
N ALA A 346 1.58 -5.88 -15.86
CA ALA A 346 2.53 -4.82 -15.55
C ALA A 346 1.88 -3.44 -15.64
N ALA A 347 2.38 -2.48 -14.86
CA ALA A 347 1.85 -1.13 -14.90
C ALA A 347 2.06 -0.47 -16.28
N GLU A 348 1.02 0.19 -16.82
CA GLU A 348 1.00 0.74 -18.20
C GLU A 348 2.18 1.69 -18.48
N HIS A 349 2.53 2.54 -17.51
CA HIS A 349 3.64 3.47 -17.64
C HIS A 349 5.00 2.75 -17.75
N GLU A 350 5.17 1.59 -17.10
CA GLU A 350 6.38 0.78 -17.20
C GLU A 350 6.51 0.09 -18.57
N VAL A 351 5.39 -0.39 -19.12
CA VAL A 351 5.32 -0.96 -20.48
C VAL A 351 5.72 0.09 -21.52
N ARG A 352 5.18 1.30 -21.38
CA ARG A 352 5.51 2.44 -22.24
C ARG A 352 6.99 2.80 -22.15
N ASP A 353 7.53 2.83 -20.94
CA ASP A 353 8.93 3.15 -20.68
C ASP A 353 9.89 2.13 -21.28
N ALA A 354 9.64 0.82 -21.08
CA ALA A 354 10.45 -0.23 -21.68
C ALA A 354 10.44 -0.15 -23.22
N THR A 355 9.29 0.15 -23.80
CA THR A 355 9.15 0.36 -25.25
C THR A 355 9.96 1.57 -25.72
N ASN A 356 9.93 2.69 -24.99
CA ASN A 356 10.72 3.89 -25.29
C ASN A 356 12.24 3.66 -25.18
N GLU A 357 12.66 2.75 -24.29
CA GLU A 357 14.06 2.30 -24.15
C GLU A 357 14.51 1.40 -25.33
N GLY A 358 13.58 0.91 -26.15
CA GLY A 358 13.83 0.07 -27.31
C GLY A 358 13.65 -1.44 -27.06
N VAL A 359 12.89 -1.83 -26.04
CA VAL A 359 12.47 -3.23 -25.84
C VAL A 359 11.35 -3.56 -26.82
N GLU A 360 11.49 -4.68 -27.55
CA GLU A 360 10.42 -5.21 -28.39
C GLU A 360 9.45 -6.02 -27.51
N ILE A 361 8.17 -5.64 -27.46
CA ILE A 361 7.15 -6.37 -26.69
C ILE A 361 6.18 -7.08 -27.64
N ARG A 362 6.05 -8.40 -27.49
CA ARG A 362 5.10 -9.24 -28.24
C ARG A 362 4.07 -9.88 -27.29
N GLY A 363 2.83 -9.42 -27.38
CA GLY A 363 1.69 -10.04 -26.69
C GLY A 363 1.09 -11.21 -27.46
N SER A 364 0.27 -12.01 -26.77
CA SER A 364 -0.42 -13.20 -27.31
C SER A 364 0.53 -14.23 -27.94
N VAL A 365 1.66 -14.45 -27.27
CA VAL A 365 2.73 -15.38 -27.70
C VAL A 365 3.07 -16.34 -26.57
N MET A 366 3.20 -17.62 -26.90
CA MET A 366 3.63 -18.66 -25.95
C MET A 366 4.89 -19.40 -26.41
N PRO A 367 5.81 -19.74 -25.48
CA PRO A 367 6.94 -20.61 -25.78
C PRO A 367 6.48 -22.05 -26.00
N LEU A 368 7.10 -22.73 -26.96
CA LEU A 368 6.84 -24.14 -27.28
C LEU A 368 8.03 -25.04 -26.94
N GLU A 369 9.23 -24.60 -27.24
CA GLU A 369 10.46 -25.39 -27.11
C GLU A 369 11.68 -24.48 -27.06
N VAL A 370 12.66 -24.80 -26.21
CA VAL A 370 13.99 -24.21 -26.25
C VAL A 370 14.90 -25.10 -27.09
N ILE A 371 15.41 -24.55 -28.19
CA ILE A 371 16.30 -25.28 -29.10
C ILE A 371 17.72 -25.19 -28.56
N LYS A 372 18.30 -26.36 -28.25
CA LYS A 372 19.66 -26.47 -27.72
C LYS A 372 20.70 -26.71 -28.82
N GLY A 373 21.84 -26.05 -28.71
CA GLY A 373 23.04 -26.30 -29.49
C GLY A 373 23.78 -27.57 -29.07
N ALA A 374 24.87 -27.89 -29.76
CA ALA A 374 25.67 -29.08 -29.50
C ALA A 374 26.37 -29.05 -28.11
N ASP A 375 26.53 -27.87 -27.53
CA ASP A 375 27.07 -27.64 -26.18
C ASP A 375 26.00 -27.65 -25.08
N GLY A 376 24.73 -27.90 -25.43
CA GLY A 376 23.61 -27.94 -24.50
C GLY A 376 23.03 -26.57 -24.13
N ARG A 377 23.51 -25.48 -24.73
CA ARG A 377 22.97 -24.13 -24.52
C ARG A 377 21.76 -23.87 -25.41
N ALA A 378 20.84 -23.03 -24.96
CA ALA A 378 19.81 -22.46 -25.80
C ALA A 378 20.45 -21.60 -26.90
N THR A 379 20.10 -21.87 -28.15
CA THR A 379 20.49 -21.07 -29.33
C THR A 379 19.28 -20.41 -30.01
N ALA A 380 18.07 -20.88 -29.69
CA ALA A 380 16.84 -20.29 -30.16
C ALA A 380 15.65 -20.67 -29.27
N LEU A 381 14.60 -19.85 -29.28
CA LEU A 381 13.30 -20.15 -28.68
C LEU A 381 12.26 -20.33 -29.79
N LYS A 382 11.60 -21.47 -29.81
CA LYS A 382 10.42 -21.68 -30.65
C LYS A 382 9.19 -21.15 -29.91
N ILE A 383 8.47 -20.26 -30.57
CA ILE A 383 7.26 -19.63 -30.05
C ILE A 383 6.11 -19.81 -31.05
N ALA A 384 4.88 -19.58 -30.59
CA ALA A 384 3.72 -19.47 -31.46
C ALA A 384 2.74 -18.44 -30.90
N LYS A 385 1.87 -17.92 -31.76
CA LYS A 385 0.74 -17.10 -31.29
C LYS A 385 -0.21 -17.98 -30.48
N CYS A 386 -0.80 -17.40 -29.45
CA CYS A 386 -1.79 -18.08 -28.64
C CYS A 386 -3.04 -17.23 -28.39
N GLU A 387 -4.14 -17.92 -28.13
CA GLU A 387 -5.38 -17.35 -27.64
C GLU A 387 -5.78 -18.01 -26.32
N MET A 388 -6.50 -17.27 -25.46
CA MET A 388 -6.98 -17.81 -24.19
C MET A 388 -8.30 -18.55 -24.39
N VAL A 389 -8.27 -19.88 -24.30
CA VAL A 389 -9.44 -20.75 -24.37
C VAL A 389 -9.66 -21.38 -22.99
N ASP A 390 -10.83 -21.15 -22.38
CA ASP A 390 -11.17 -21.63 -21.03
C ASP A 390 -10.11 -21.28 -19.96
N GLY A 391 -9.53 -20.08 -20.07
CA GLY A 391 -8.48 -19.61 -19.15
C GLY A 391 -7.11 -20.29 -19.34
N ARG A 392 -6.89 -20.97 -20.47
CA ARG A 392 -5.61 -21.59 -20.82
C ARG A 392 -5.11 -21.09 -22.18
N PRO A 393 -3.80 -20.79 -22.29
CA PRO A 393 -3.23 -20.41 -23.58
C PRO A 393 -3.25 -21.63 -24.52
N THR A 394 -3.81 -21.44 -25.71
CA THR A 394 -3.90 -22.45 -26.78
C THR A 394 -3.21 -21.92 -28.01
N VAL A 395 -2.38 -22.75 -28.64
CA VAL A 395 -1.61 -22.40 -29.83
C VAL A 395 -2.52 -22.18 -31.03
N ILE A 396 -2.25 -21.13 -31.79
CA ILE A 396 -2.81 -20.95 -33.13
C ILE A 396 -1.91 -21.73 -34.11
N GLU A 397 -2.39 -22.87 -34.61
CA GLU A 397 -1.63 -23.75 -35.50
C GLU A 397 -1.13 -23.00 -36.75
N GLY A 398 0.12 -23.27 -37.16
CA GLY A 398 0.74 -22.64 -38.32
C GLY A 398 1.32 -21.25 -38.06
N SER A 399 1.29 -20.77 -36.80
CA SER A 399 1.90 -19.50 -36.39
C SER A 399 3.28 -19.67 -35.73
N GLU A 400 3.85 -20.88 -35.78
CA GLU A 400 5.12 -21.19 -35.14
C GLU A 400 6.27 -20.44 -35.81
N GLU A 401 7.09 -19.78 -35.01
CA GLU A 401 8.34 -19.17 -35.45
C GLU A 401 9.47 -19.53 -34.49
N THR A 402 10.70 -19.44 -34.98
CA THR A 402 11.91 -19.70 -34.20
C THR A 402 12.74 -18.43 -34.16
N ILE A 403 13.04 -17.97 -32.95
CA ILE A 403 13.81 -16.75 -32.72
C ILE A 403 15.16 -17.16 -32.15
N GLU A 404 16.24 -16.84 -32.87
CA GLU A 404 17.61 -17.05 -32.39
C GLU A 404 17.86 -16.18 -31.15
N CYS A 405 18.48 -16.75 -30.12
CA CYS A 405 18.76 -16.04 -28.88
C CYS A 405 19.94 -16.63 -28.14
N ASP A 406 20.60 -15.80 -27.34
CA ASP A 406 21.76 -16.17 -26.54
C ASP A 406 21.43 -16.32 -25.06
N LEU A 407 20.32 -15.72 -24.61
CA LEU A 407 19.84 -15.78 -23.24
C LEU A 407 18.31 -15.82 -23.22
N VAL A 408 17.76 -16.75 -22.44
CA VAL A 408 16.32 -16.83 -22.17
C VAL A 408 16.10 -16.59 -20.68
N VAL A 409 15.25 -15.62 -20.35
CA VAL A 409 14.94 -15.25 -18.97
C VAL A 409 13.46 -15.48 -18.67
N SER A 410 13.17 -16.36 -17.71
CA SER A 410 11.82 -16.72 -17.29
C SER A 410 11.35 -15.88 -16.10
N ALA A 411 10.34 -15.06 -16.32
CA ALA A 411 9.69 -14.22 -15.30
C ALA A 411 8.22 -14.60 -15.14
N ILE A 412 7.93 -15.91 -15.02
CA ILE A 412 6.57 -16.48 -15.01
C ILE A 412 6.08 -16.91 -13.62
N GLY A 413 6.84 -16.60 -12.57
CA GLY A 413 6.44 -16.87 -11.20
C GLY A 413 7.59 -17.16 -10.26
N GLN A 414 7.26 -17.16 -8.97
CA GLN A 414 8.20 -17.27 -7.86
C GLN A 414 7.65 -18.15 -6.73
N SER A 415 8.53 -18.64 -5.87
CA SER A 415 8.22 -19.42 -4.67
C SER A 415 9.25 -19.19 -3.56
N GLY A 416 8.91 -19.58 -2.32
CA GLY A 416 9.85 -19.56 -1.20
C GLY A 416 10.96 -20.59 -1.33
N ASN A 417 12.07 -20.35 -0.64
CA ASN A 417 13.10 -21.36 -0.42
C ASN A 417 12.86 -22.06 0.94
N MET A 418 12.30 -23.26 0.90
CA MET A 418 11.82 -23.99 2.09
C MET A 418 12.86 -24.89 2.75
N GLU A 419 14.07 -24.98 2.19
CA GLU A 419 15.14 -25.82 2.74
C GLU A 419 15.45 -25.41 4.19
N GLY A 420 15.37 -26.38 5.12
CA GLY A 420 15.60 -26.19 6.55
C GLY A 420 14.39 -25.68 7.34
N ILE A 421 13.27 -25.37 6.68
CA ILE A 421 12.03 -24.89 7.29
C ILE A 421 10.79 -25.61 6.74
N GLU A 422 10.95 -26.85 6.27
CA GLU A 422 9.92 -27.64 5.59
C GLU A 422 8.65 -27.83 6.45
N SER A 423 8.76 -27.70 7.78
CA SER A 423 7.64 -27.81 8.72
C SER A 423 6.52 -26.78 8.52
N VAL A 424 6.78 -25.67 7.84
CA VAL A 424 5.79 -24.61 7.57
C VAL A 424 5.39 -24.52 6.09
N ASP A 425 5.96 -25.37 5.21
CA ASP A 425 5.60 -25.40 3.79
C ASP A 425 4.22 -26.05 3.59
N ASN A 426 3.34 -25.39 2.86
CA ASN A 426 2.04 -25.93 2.46
C ASN A 426 2.09 -26.91 1.27
N GLY A 427 3.30 -27.27 0.83
CA GLY A 427 3.57 -28.17 -0.28
C GLY A 427 3.54 -27.50 -1.66
N LYS A 428 3.38 -26.17 -1.69
CA LYS A 428 3.41 -25.35 -2.91
C LYS A 428 4.56 -24.34 -2.91
N GLY A 429 5.44 -24.40 -1.91
CA GLY A 429 6.50 -23.41 -1.73
C GLY A 429 5.97 -22.08 -1.16
N PHE A 430 4.92 -22.14 -0.35
CA PHE A 430 4.34 -21.01 0.39
C PHE A 430 3.98 -21.43 1.83
N ILE A 431 3.68 -20.45 2.69
CA ILE A 431 3.21 -20.69 4.06
C ILE A 431 1.76 -20.19 4.19
N ASP A 432 0.87 -21.05 4.71
CA ASP A 432 -0.53 -20.68 4.93
C ASP A 432 -0.69 -19.72 6.12
N ALA A 433 -1.68 -18.84 6.03
CA ALA A 433 -1.97 -17.82 7.03
C ALA A 433 -3.46 -17.81 7.38
N ASP A 434 -3.80 -17.62 8.66
CA ASP A 434 -5.17 -17.31 9.07
C ASP A 434 -5.47 -15.80 8.95
N ALA A 435 -6.66 -15.37 9.39
CA ALA A 435 -7.07 -13.96 9.31
C ALA A 435 -6.23 -12.99 10.18
N ASN A 436 -5.47 -13.49 11.15
CA ASN A 436 -4.53 -12.74 11.97
C ASN A 436 -3.08 -13.00 11.55
N PHE A 437 -2.87 -13.62 10.39
CA PHE A 437 -1.57 -14.00 9.87
C PHE A 437 -0.80 -14.98 10.78
N GLN A 438 -1.50 -15.71 11.64
CA GLN A 438 -0.93 -16.83 12.37
C GLN A 438 -0.87 -18.05 11.46
N VAL A 439 0.21 -18.82 11.54
CA VAL A 439 0.37 -20.07 10.80
C VAL A 439 -0.62 -21.11 11.36
N PRO A 440 -1.55 -21.65 10.56
CA PRO A 440 -2.56 -22.58 11.06
C PRO A 440 -1.95 -23.80 11.76
N GLY A 441 -2.40 -24.08 12.98
CA GLY A 441 -1.91 -25.21 13.77
C GLY A 441 -0.54 -25.03 14.41
N LYS A 442 0.11 -23.85 14.27
CA LYS A 442 1.42 -23.57 14.87
C LYS A 442 1.40 -22.26 15.67
N ALA A 443 0.91 -22.33 16.91
CA ALA A 443 0.84 -21.18 17.81
C ALA A 443 2.22 -20.52 18.02
N GLY A 444 2.24 -19.18 18.10
CA GLY A 444 3.48 -18.40 18.21
C GLY A 444 4.23 -18.18 16.89
N HIS A 445 3.81 -18.81 15.79
CA HIS A 445 4.33 -18.54 14.45
C HIS A 445 3.35 -17.74 13.63
N PHE A 446 3.84 -16.66 13.05
CA PHE A 446 3.10 -15.76 12.18
C PHE A 446 3.82 -15.65 10.84
N VAL A 447 3.14 -15.18 9.81
CA VAL A 447 3.69 -15.11 8.45
C VAL A 447 3.20 -13.84 7.75
N ALA A 448 4.04 -13.16 6.97
CA ALA A 448 3.64 -12.00 6.20
C ALA A 448 4.48 -11.84 4.92
N GLY A 449 3.93 -11.14 3.92
CA GLY A 449 4.57 -10.86 2.65
C GLY A 449 4.40 -11.96 1.62
N ASP A 450 5.25 -11.93 0.59
CA ASP A 450 5.11 -12.77 -0.60
C ASP A 450 5.15 -14.27 -0.33
N ILE A 451 5.73 -14.69 0.80
CA ILE A 451 5.77 -16.09 1.21
C ILE A 451 4.36 -16.67 1.46
N VAL A 452 3.37 -15.83 1.77
CA VAL A 452 1.96 -16.22 1.81
C VAL A 452 1.43 -16.37 0.39
N ARG A 453 1.61 -15.32 -0.40
CA ARG A 453 1.27 -15.25 -1.82
C ARG A 453 1.94 -14.00 -2.42
N PRO A 454 2.70 -14.13 -3.53
CA PRO A 454 3.29 -12.99 -4.23
C PRO A 454 2.28 -11.89 -4.54
N HIS A 455 2.60 -10.66 -4.15
CA HIS A 455 1.76 -9.50 -4.40
C HIS A 455 2.59 -8.20 -4.36
N LEU A 456 1.93 -7.06 -4.20
CA LEU A 456 2.54 -5.74 -4.07
C LEU A 456 3.32 -5.60 -2.75
N LEU A 457 4.39 -4.79 -2.76
CA LEU A 457 5.14 -4.41 -1.56
C LEU A 457 4.24 -3.81 -0.47
N THR A 458 3.27 -2.97 -0.85
CA THR A 458 2.29 -2.38 0.08
C THR A 458 1.41 -3.44 0.74
N THR A 459 1.16 -4.56 0.06
CA THR A 459 0.44 -5.69 0.67
C THR A 459 1.30 -6.34 1.74
N ALA A 460 2.58 -6.57 1.47
CA ALA A 460 3.52 -7.12 2.46
C ALA A 460 3.60 -6.23 3.73
N ILE A 461 3.59 -4.91 3.56
CA ILE A 461 3.57 -3.93 4.66
C ILE A 461 2.27 -4.02 5.48
N GLY A 462 1.11 -4.05 4.82
CA GLY A 462 -0.17 -4.17 5.50
C GLY A 462 -0.33 -5.49 6.27
N GLN A 463 0.07 -6.61 5.64
CA GLN A 463 0.09 -7.92 6.29
C GLN A 463 0.99 -7.93 7.53
N ALA A 464 2.14 -7.27 7.46
CA ALA A 464 3.05 -7.14 8.60
C ALA A 464 2.44 -6.35 9.77
N SER A 465 1.65 -5.30 9.49
CA SER A 465 0.90 -4.57 10.53
C SER A 465 -0.12 -5.46 11.24
N ILE A 466 -0.87 -6.27 10.48
CA ILE A 466 -1.84 -7.22 11.03
C ILE A 466 -1.14 -8.34 11.80
N ALA A 467 -0.06 -8.90 11.26
CA ALA A 467 0.73 -9.93 11.93
C ALA A 467 1.34 -9.42 13.24
N ALA A 468 1.85 -8.18 13.27
CA ALA A 468 2.37 -7.56 14.49
C ALA A 468 1.28 -7.38 15.57
N ASP A 469 0.05 -7.04 15.19
CA ASP A 469 -1.11 -7.00 16.09
C ASP A 469 -1.48 -8.40 16.62
N GLY A 470 -1.43 -9.42 15.75
CA GLY A 470 -1.59 -10.81 16.16
C GLY A 470 -0.52 -11.26 17.16
N ILE A 471 0.75 -10.93 16.90
CA ILE A 471 1.88 -11.24 17.78
C ILE A 471 1.71 -10.57 19.14
N ASP A 472 1.42 -9.27 19.18
CA ASP A 472 1.19 -8.51 20.42
C ASP A 472 0.15 -9.18 21.32
N ARG A 473 -1.00 -9.53 20.72
CA ARG A 473 -2.10 -10.18 21.45
C ARG A 473 -1.76 -11.59 21.89
N TYR A 474 -1.03 -12.35 21.07
CA TYR A 474 -0.52 -13.66 21.48
C TYR A 474 0.42 -13.55 22.69
N LEU A 475 1.34 -12.59 22.68
CA LEU A 475 2.31 -12.36 23.75
C LEU A 475 1.64 -11.90 25.05
N ASP A 476 0.54 -11.15 24.93
CA ASP A 476 -0.31 -10.72 26.05
C ASP A 476 -1.33 -11.78 26.50
N ASN A 477 -1.32 -12.98 25.92
CA ASN A 477 -2.27 -14.07 26.19
C ASN A 477 -3.74 -13.65 25.98
N GLN A 478 -3.99 -12.79 24.99
CA GLN A 478 -5.34 -12.41 24.58
C GLN A 478 -5.84 -13.33 23.47
N GLU A 479 -7.15 -13.58 23.44
CA GLU A 479 -7.75 -14.33 22.33
C GLU A 479 -7.69 -13.55 21.03
N MET A 480 -7.42 -14.24 19.91
CA MET A 480 -7.48 -13.65 18.58
C MET A 480 -8.91 -13.19 18.27
N SER A 481 -9.08 -11.89 18.04
CA SER A 481 -10.37 -11.28 17.70
C SER A 481 -10.67 -11.45 16.23
N LYS A 482 -11.95 -11.31 15.91
CA LYS A 482 -12.36 -11.09 14.53
C LYS A 482 -11.80 -9.75 14.04
N ARG A 483 -11.18 -9.75 12.87
CA ARG A 483 -10.70 -8.52 12.20
C ARG A 483 -11.90 -7.65 11.76
N PRO A 484 -11.76 -6.31 11.76
CA PRO A 484 -12.79 -5.41 11.26
C PRO A 484 -13.03 -5.63 9.75
N LYS A 485 -14.19 -5.17 9.25
CA LYS A 485 -14.52 -5.29 7.83
C LYS A 485 -13.65 -4.38 6.96
N VAL A 486 -13.25 -3.24 7.51
CA VAL A 486 -12.34 -2.26 6.90
C VAL A 486 -11.13 -2.13 7.82
N ASP A 487 -10.11 -2.91 7.52
CA ASP A 487 -8.95 -3.15 8.41
C ASP A 487 -7.74 -2.34 7.96
N VAL A 488 -7.77 -1.07 8.31
CA VAL A 488 -6.81 -0.04 7.90
C VAL A 488 -6.63 0.94 9.08
N HIS A 489 -5.62 1.78 9.03
CA HIS A 489 -5.39 2.82 10.02
C HIS A 489 -6.36 3.99 9.80
N HIS A 490 -7.10 4.35 10.84
CA HIS A 490 -8.13 5.38 10.79
C HIS A 490 -7.73 6.62 11.59
N PHE A 491 -8.26 7.78 11.19
CA PHE A 491 -8.35 8.93 12.07
C PHE A 491 -9.10 8.54 13.36
N ASN A 492 -8.63 9.02 14.51
CA ASN A 492 -9.26 8.76 15.79
C ASN A 492 -9.57 10.08 16.49
N LEU A 493 -10.85 10.42 16.57
CA LEU A 493 -11.30 11.67 17.18
C LEU A 493 -10.89 11.76 18.65
N MET A 494 -11.02 10.68 19.42
CA MET A 494 -10.65 10.69 20.84
C MET A 494 -9.17 10.98 21.04
N ARG A 495 -8.29 10.38 20.23
CA ARG A 495 -6.86 10.68 20.23
C ARG A 495 -6.61 12.16 19.90
N LYS A 496 -7.32 12.72 18.91
CA LYS A 496 -7.17 14.15 18.55
C LYS A 496 -7.68 15.10 19.63
N LEU A 497 -8.76 14.73 20.32
CA LEU A 497 -9.27 15.48 21.48
C LEU A 497 -8.25 15.47 22.62
N VAL A 498 -7.61 14.34 22.91
CA VAL A 498 -6.50 14.27 23.87
C VAL A 498 -5.32 15.14 23.43
N GLU A 499 -4.92 15.03 22.16
CA GLU A 499 -3.82 15.79 21.58
C GLU A 499 -4.03 17.32 21.71
N THR A 500 -5.28 17.78 21.63
CA THR A 500 -5.63 19.20 21.63
C THR A 500 -6.18 19.72 22.96
N ASP A 501 -6.13 18.94 24.05
CA ASP A 501 -6.68 19.30 25.37
C ASP A 501 -8.21 19.55 25.38
N HIS A 502 -8.94 18.76 24.60
CA HIS A 502 -10.41 18.79 24.45
C HIS A 502 -11.08 17.47 24.86
N SER A 503 -10.40 16.67 25.69
CA SER A 503 -10.92 15.37 26.13
C SER A 503 -12.27 15.54 26.84
N PRO A 504 -13.25 14.68 26.56
CA PRO A 504 -14.46 14.62 27.38
C PRO A 504 -14.10 14.32 28.84
N VAL A 505 -14.86 14.88 29.78
CA VAL A 505 -14.66 14.58 31.21
C VAL A 505 -15.13 13.17 31.53
N ASP A 506 -14.67 12.61 32.66
CA ASP A 506 -15.10 11.30 33.11
C ASP A 506 -16.61 11.26 33.36
N PHE A 507 -17.28 10.25 32.80
CA PHE A 507 -18.68 10.00 33.08
C PHE A 507 -18.85 9.41 34.48
N HIS A 508 -19.67 10.06 35.31
CA HIS A 508 -20.12 9.54 36.60
C HIS A 508 -21.64 9.43 36.61
N ALA A 509 -22.15 8.19 36.62
CA ALA A 509 -23.57 7.96 36.82
C ALA A 509 -23.98 8.41 38.23
N ALA A 510 -24.95 9.31 38.32
CA ALA A 510 -25.44 9.79 39.60
C ALA A 510 -26.15 8.65 40.36
N GLY A 511 -25.88 8.55 41.67
CA GLY A 511 -26.53 7.56 42.52
C GLY A 511 -28.02 7.85 42.64
N ARG A 512 -28.88 6.82 42.49
CA ARG A 512 -30.34 6.99 42.59
C ARG A 512 -30.78 7.64 43.91
N ASP A 513 -30.05 7.36 44.99
CA ASP A 513 -30.31 7.95 46.30
C ASP A 513 -29.83 9.41 46.42
N GLU A 514 -28.78 9.81 45.69
CA GLU A 514 -28.30 11.20 45.67
C GLU A 514 -29.31 12.12 45.00
N ILE A 515 -29.82 11.73 43.83
CA ILE A 515 -30.84 12.50 43.10
C ILE A 515 -32.13 12.57 43.90
N LYS A 516 -32.56 11.44 44.46
CA LYS A 516 -33.77 11.38 45.26
C LYS A 516 -33.68 12.26 46.52
N LYS A 517 -32.48 12.46 47.05
CA LYS A 517 -32.22 13.34 48.19
C LYS A 517 -32.19 14.82 47.80
N ALA A 518 -31.77 15.16 46.58
CA ALA A 518 -31.76 16.52 46.05
C ALA A 518 -33.13 16.98 45.54
N GLU A 519 -33.84 16.12 44.79
CA GLU A 519 -35.05 16.49 44.04
C GLU A 519 -36.34 15.80 44.54
N GLY A 520 -36.23 14.89 45.51
CA GLY A 520 -37.36 14.18 46.11
C GLY A 520 -37.88 12.96 45.33
N PHE A 521 -37.46 12.80 44.07
CA PHE A 521 -37.68 11.61 43.24
C PHE A 521 -36.45 11.38 42.34
N ALA A 522 -36.30 10.18 41.78
CA ALA A 522 -35.21 9.87 40.83
C ALA A 522 -35.78 9.01 39.70
N LYS A 523 -35.86 9.57 38.50
CA LYS A 523 -36.15 8.87 37.25
C LYS A 523 -34.85 8.31 36.69
N GLU A 524 -34.95 7.29 35.82
CA GLU A 524 -33.75 6.74 35.16
C GLU A 524 -33.03 7.76 34.27
N ILE A 525 -33.76 8.72 33.71
CA ILE A 525 -33.19 9.84 32.94
C ILE A 525 -32.31 10.75 33.80
N ASP A 526 -32.62 10.87 35.10
CA ASP A 526 -31.88 11.75 36.00
C ASP A 526 -30.51 11.14 36.37
N LEU A 527 -30.35 9.80 36.24
CA LEU A 527 -29.11 9.08 36.58
C LEU A 527 -27.94 9.35 35.61
N GLY A 528 -28.14 10.19 34.60
CA GLY A 528 -27.16 10.42 33.53
C GLY A 528 -27.01 9.23 32.57
N LEU A 529 -27.91 8.24 32.63
CA LEU A 529 -27.86 7.01 31.83
C LEU A 529 -28.53 7.14 30.45
N ARG A 530 -28.94 8.37 30.06
CA ARG A 530 -29.43 8.68 28.71
C ARG A 530 -28.41 9.56 27.97
N GLY A 531 -28.49 9.56 26.64
CA GLY A 531 -27.70 10.45 25.79
C GLY A 531 -27.89 11.93 26.18
N THR A 532 -26.85 12.74 25.97
CA THR A 532 -26.83 14.16 26.35
C THR A 532 -26.27 15.00 25.21
N SER A 533 -26.78 16.22 25.09
CA SER A 533 -26.28 17.27 24.21
C SER A 533 -25.62 18.43 24.94
N GLU A 534 -25.64 18.40 26.27
CA GLU A 534 -25.25 19.54 27.12
C GLU A 534 -24.05 19.23 28.02
N ASN A 535 -23.80 17.94 28.32
CA ASN A 535 -22.69 17.57 29.17
C ASN A 535 -21.39 17.35 28.37
N ASP A 536 -20.28 17.59 29.03
CA ASP A 536 -18.91 17.54 28.53
C ASP A 536 -18.27 16.15 28.58
N TRP A 537 -18.97 15.13 29.10
CA TRP A 537 -18.47 13.74 29.16
C TRP A 537 -18.72 12.93 27.88
N ALA A 538 -19.49 13.46 26.93
CA ALA A 538 -19.78 12.80 25.65
C ALA A 538 -19.39 13.68 24.46
N VAL A 539 -18.92 13.04 23.37
CA VAL A 539 -18.83 13.71 22.08
C VAL A 539 -20.21 13.70 21.44
N HIS A 540 -20.80 14.88 21.32
CA HIS A 540 -22.15 15.03 20.82
C HIS A 540 -22.28 14.66 19.32
N ASN A 541 -23.27 13.82 19.00
CA ASN A 541 -23.69 13.47 17.64
C ASN A 541 -22.61 12.88 16.74
N TYR A 542 -21.58 12.28 17.33
CA TYR A 542 -20.52 11.64 16.59
C TYR A 542 -20.72 10.13 16.59
N GLU A 543 -20.55 9.52 15.43
CA GLU A 543 -20.49 8.06 15.29
C GLU A 543 -19.29 7.71 14.43
N ASP A 544 -18.49 6.73 14.88
CA ASP A 544 -17.39 6.20 14.10
C ASP A 544 -17.77 4.88 13.44
N ARG A 545 -17.92 4.89 12.12
CA ARG A 545 -18.19 3.70 11.31
C ARG A 545 -17.01 3.31 10.42
N ALA A 546 -15.84 3.92 10.60
CA ALA A 546 -14.71 3.74 9.69
C ALA A 546 -14.25 2.27 9.59
N THR A 547 -14.36 1.48 10.67
CA THR A 547 -14.01 0.04 10.66
C THR A 547 -15.01 -0.85 9.92
N ASN A 548 -16.17 -0.31 9.54
CA ASN A 548 -17.30 -1.08 8.98
C ASN A 548 -17.74 -0.60 7.59
N GLU A 549 -17.55 0.69 7.29
CA GLU A 549 -18.08 1.34 6.10
C GLU A 549 -16.98 2.12 5.34
N ILE A 550 -16.95 1.89 4.03
CA ILE A 550 -16.25 2.74 3.06
C ILE A 550 -17.30 3.62 2.41
N ILE A 551 -17.07 4.93 2.36
CA ILE A 551 -18.04 5.88 1.81
C ILE A 551 -17.99 5.94 0.26
N PRO A 552 -19.11 5.67 -0.43
CA PRO A 552 -19.16 5.75 -1.90
C PRO A 552 -19.35 7.20 -2.37
N SER A 553 -18.97 7.48 -3.61
CA SER A 553 -19.19 8.79 -4.26
C SER A 553 -20.65 9.22 -4.29
N THR A 554 -21.59 8.27 -4.36
CA THR A 554 -23.04 8.51 -4.36
C THR A 554 -23.55 9.13 -3.05
N ASN A 555 -22.78 9.06 -1.97
CA ASN A 555 -23.10 9.70 -0.69
C ASN A 555 -22.47 11.11 -0.56
N LEU A 556 -21.68 11.56 -1.54
CA LEU A 556 -21.05 12.87 -1.55
C LEU A 556 -21.87 13.86 -2.38
N PHE A 557 -21.84 15.14 -1.98
CA PHE A 557 -22.35 16.22 -2.83
C PHE A 557 -21.27 16.69 -3.81
N LEU A 558 -21.13 15.96 -4.93
CA LEU A 558 -20.05 16.17 -5.91
C LEU A 558 -20.06 17.57 -6.55
N GLY A 559 -21.23 18.20 -6.68
CA GLY A 559 -21.37 19.56 -7.22
C GLY A 559 -20.69 20.65 -6.39
N HIS A 560 -20.14 20.33 -5.21
CA HIS A 560 -19.29 21.24 -4.45
C HIS A 560 -17.86 21.34 -5.01
N PHE A 561 -17.39 20.31 -5.72
CA PHE A 561 -16.00 20.22 -6.18
C PHE A 561 -15.90 20.68 -7.63
N GLU A 562 -15.13 21.74 -7.86
CA GLU A 562 -14.83 22.23 -9.20
C GLU A 562 -13.74 21.39 -9.88
N PHE A 563 -13.72 21.44 -11.21
CA PHE A 563 -12.64 20.83 -12.00
C PHE A 563 -11.30 21.53 -11.71
N THR A 564 -10.24 20.76 -11.49
CA THR A 564 -8.87 21.17 -11.23
C THR A 564 -7.92 20.12 -11.81
N ASP A 565 -7.10 20.51 -12.77
CA ASP A 565 -6.12 19.60 -13.36
C ASP A 565 -5.19 18.98 -12.29
N ARG A 566 -4.85 17.70 -12.48
CA ARG A 566 -3.88 17.02 -11.61
C ARG A 566 -2.48 17.60 -11.80
N ILE A 567 -1.80 17.87 -10.68
CA ILE A 567 -0.38 18.17 -10.67
C ILE A 567 0.39 16.85 -10.88
N LYS A 568 0.97 16.71 -12.06
CA LYS A 568 1.78 15.54 -12.44
C LYS A 568 3.24 15.80 -12.08
N ARG A 569 3.92 14.78 -11.57
CA ARG A 569 5.38 14.80 -11.39
C ARG A 569 6.06 14.93 -12.75
N ASP A 570 7.20 15.61 -12.77
CA ASP A 570 8.08 15.56 -13.93
C ASP A 570 8.75 14.17 -14.00
N GLU A 571 8.88 13.66 -15.22
CA GLU A 571 9.52 12.37 -15.51
C GLU A 571 10.73 12.59 -16.43
N ILE A 572 11.89 12.04 -16.04
CA ILE A 572 13.09 12.02 -16.87
C ILE A 572 12.97 10.88 -17.87
N SER A 573 12.58 11.23 -19.10
CA SER A 573 12.54 10.27 -20.21
C SER A 573 13.95 9.96 -20.72
N ILE A 574 14.24 8.68 -20.90
CA ILE A 574 15.53 8.19 -21.42
C ILE A 574 15.23 7.52 -22.76
N GLY A 575 15.73 8.10 -23.84
CA GLY A 575 15.59 7.53 -25.18
C GLY A 575 16.49 6.30 -25.40
N SER A 576 16.19 5.53 -26.45
CA SER A 576 16.97 4.34 -26.85
C SER A 576 18.46 4.59 -27.04
N ASP A 577 18.86 5.82 -27.37
CA ASP A 577 20.25 6.19 -27.63
C ASP A 577 21.03 6.52 -26.34
N GLU A 578 20.32 6.84 -25.25
CA GLU A 578 20.89 7.26 -23.96
C GLU A 578 20.68 6.23 -22.84
N VAL A 579 20.08 5.08 -23.15
CA VAL A 579 19.70 4.04 -22.18
C VAL A 579 20.90 3.25 -21.64
N LEU A 580 21.97 3.11 -22.44
CA LEU A 580 23.11 2.27 -22.10
C LEU A 580 23.85 2.80 -20.87
N GLY A 581 23.87 2.02 -19.79
CA GLY A 581 24.51 2.38 -18.53
C GLY A 581 23.84 3.54 -17.78
N ASN A 582 22.65 3.99 -18.22
CA ASN A 582 21.91 5.01 -17.52
C ASN A 582 21.03 4.35 -16.44
N TYR A 583 21.25 4.76 -15.18
CA TYR A 583 20.49 4.31 -14.01
C TYR A 583 20.00 5.50 -13.19
N GLN A 584 19.80 6.66 -13.83
CA GLN A 584 19.24 7.83 -13.18
C GLN A 584 17.79 7.56 -12.77
N GLU A 585 17.44 8.00 -11.56
CA GLU A 585 16.06 8.03 -11.10
C GLU A 585 15.18 8.86 -12.05
N ARG A 586 13.98 8.36 -12.34
CA ARG A 586 13.07 8.98 -13.31
C ARG A 586 12.13 10.01 -12.74
N LEU A 587 11.65 9.77 -11.52
CA LEU A 587 10.60 10.57 -10.92
C LEU A 587 11.20 11.78 -10.21
N VAL A 588 10.79 12.97 -10.62
CA VAL A 588 11.11 14.20 -9.90
C VAL A 588 10.05 14.42 -8.84
N CYS A 589 10.47 14.51 -7.58
CA CYS A 589 9.58 14.80 -6.46
C CYS A 589 8.91 16.17 -6.62
N LEU A 590 7.65 16.30 -6.17
CA LEU A 590 6.94 17.57 -6.13
C LEU A 590 7.64 18.58 -5.20
N THR A 591 7.52 19.87 -5.52
CA THR A 591 7.84 20.93 -4.55
C THR A 591 6.80 20.99 -3.43
N THR A 592 7.10 21.71 -2.35
CA THR A 592 6.14 21.93 -1.26
C THR A 592 4.83 22.52 -1.76
N GLU A 593 4.88 23.55 -2.60
CA GLU A 593 3.70 24.22 -3.14
C GLU A 593 2.87 23.26 -4.01
N GLN A 594 3.53 22.51 -4.89
CA GLN A 594 2.87 21.51 -5.74
C GLN A 594 2.21 20.41 -4.91
N ALA A 595 2.88 19.92 -3.85
CA ALA A 595 2.31 18.93 -2.95
C ALA A 595 1.08 19.46 -2.20
N GLN A 596 1.10 20.72 -1.78
CA GLN A 596 -0.04 21.37 -1.13
C GLN A 596 -1.21 21.62 -2.10
N GLU A 597 -0.93 22.06 -3.32
CA GLU A 597 -1.94 22.23 -4.38
C GLU A 597 -2.60 20.89 -4.73
N GLU A 598 -1.80 19.84 -4.92
CA GLU A 598 -2.31 18.50 -5.20
C GLU A 598 -3.09 17.92 -4.01
N ALA A 599 -2.62 18.10 -2.78
CA ALA A 599 -3.37 17.70 -1.58
C ALA A 599 -4.68 18.50 -1.43
N GLY A 600 -4.70 19.74 -1.90
CA GLY A 600 -5.89 20.60 -2.00
C GLY A 600 -7.01 19.95 -2.79
N ARG A 601 -6.69 19.04 -3.73
CA ARG A 601 -7.67 18.26 -4.49
C ARG A 601 -8.37 17.17 -3.66
N CYS A 602 -7.94 16.88 -2.43
CA CYS A 602 -8.61 15.91 -1.57
C CYS A 602 -10.07 16.31 -1.26
N MET A 603 -11.00 15.36 -1.42
CA MET A 603 -12.42 15.56 -1.10
C MET A 603 -12.77 15.29 0.38
N SER A 604 -11.81 14.85 1.21
CA SER A 604 -12.03 14.37 2.60
C SER A 604 -13.25 13.48 2.80
N CYS A 605 -13.48 12.56 1.86
CA CYS A 605 -14.63 11.66 1.86
C CYS A 605 -14.85 11.05 3.26
N GLY A 606 -16.06 11.16 3.80
CA GLY A 606 -16.43 10.58 5.09
C GLY A 606 -15.96 11.35 6.33
N MET A 607 -15.46 12.57 6.20
CA MET A 607 -15.05 13.43 7.32
C MET A 607 -15.31 14.92 7.04
N CYS A 608 -15.48 15.72 8.09
CA CYS A 608 -15.62 17.18 7.95
C CYS A 608 -14.28 17.82 7.54
N PHE A 609 -14.33 18.74 6.58
CA PHE A 609 -13.21 19.58 6.13
C PHE A 609 -13.52 21.08 6.25
N GLU A 610 -14.47 21.43 7.12
CA GLU A 610 -14.72 22.82 7.54
C GLU A 610 -15.26 23.77 6.46
N CYS A 611 -16.00 23.25 5.46
CA CYS A 611 -16.56 24.04 4.34
C CYS A 611 -17.76 24.96 4.64
N ASP A 612 -18.27 24.97 5.87
CA ASP A 612 -19.44 25.77 6.30
C ASP A 612 -20.80 25.51 5.64
N ASN A 613 -20.92 24.68 4.59
CA ASN A 613 -22.20 24.45 3.90
C ASN A 613 -23.35 24.10 4.86
N CYS A 614 -23.13 23.16 5.78
CA CYS A 614 -24.17 22.73 6.71
C CYS A 614 -24.64 23.84 7.67
N VAL A 615 -23.79 24.83 7.97
CA VAL A 615 -24.12 26.00 8.79
C VAL A 615 -24.89 27.02 7.94
N VAL A 616 -24.37 27.32 6.73
CA VAL A 616 -24.92 28.35 5.83
C VAL A 616 -26.33 27.99 5.34
N PHE A 617 -26.55 26.73 4.97
CA PHE A 617 -27.82 26.27 4.41
C PHE A 617 -28.84 25.83 5.47
N CYS A 618 -28.50 25.87 6.77
CA CYS A 618 -29.44 25.48 7.82
C CYS A 618 -30.51 26.57 8.05
N PRO A 619 -31.78 26.35 7.66
CA PRO A 619 -32.80 27.40 7.74
C PRO A 619 -33.22 27.72 9.18
N GLN A 620 -32.91 26.85 10.14
CA GLN A 620 -33.26 27.01 11.55
C GLN A 620 -32.08 27.48 12.41
N GLU A 621 -30.90 27.69 11.81
CA GLU A 621 -29.66 27.93 12.56
C GLU A 621 -29.41 26.85 13.64
N ALA A 622 -29.81 25.61 13.34
CA ALA A 622 -29.66 24.48 14.24
C ALA A 622 -28.23 23.92 14.19
N VAL A 623 -27.59 23.89 13.03
CA VAL A 623 -26.17 23.52 12.90
C VAL A 623 -25.32 24.77 13.12
N LYS A 624 -24.42 24.72 14.10
CA LYS A 624 -23.57 25.83 14.52
C LYS A 624 -22.11 25.40 14.52
N LYS A 625 -21.20 26.36 14.31
CA LYS A 625 -19.76 26.11 14.51
C LYS A 625 -19.46 25.89 15.98
N THR A 626 -18.63 24.91 16.28
CA THR A 626 -18.05 24.73 17.62
C THR A 626 -17.30 26.01 17.99
N PRO A 627 -17.43 26.54 19.22
CA PRO A 627 -16.64 27.69 19.66
C PRO A 627 -15.15 27.46 19.39
N ALA A 628 -14.43 28.49 18.92
CA ALA A 628 -13.04 28.34 18.47
C ALA A 628 -12.10 27.75 19.55
N LYS A 629 -12.38 28.03 20.83
CA LYS A 629 -11.64 27.49 21.97
C LYS A 629 -11.91 26.00 22.27
N ASP A 630 -12.93 25.42 21.66
CA ASP A 630 -13.38 24.04 21.87
C ASP A 630 -13.34 23.22 20.55
N SER A 631 -12.88 23.85 19.45
CA SER A 631 -12.91 23.30 18.09
C SER A 631 -11.59 22.63 17.72
N THR A 632 -11.67 21.48 17.06
CA THR A 632 -10.53 20.74 16.52
C THR A 632 -10.95 19.91 15.31
N THR A 633 -9.98 19.31 14.61
CA THR A 633 -10.22 18.39 13.49
C THR A 633 -11.17 17.27 13.92
N GLY A 634 -12.25 17.08 13.16
CA GLY A 634 -13.33 16.14 13.48
C GLY A 634 -14.41 16.68 14.44
N ARG A 635 -14.21 17.87 15.05
CA ARG A 635 -15.18 18.55 15.94
C ARG A 635 -15.42 20.01 15.54
N TYR A 636 -15.78 20.24 14.29
CA TYR A 636 -15.96 21.58 13.73
C TYR A 636 -17.36 22.19 13.95
N VAL A 637 -18.39 21.36 13.95
CA VAL A 637 -19.80 21.79 14.06
C VAL A 637 -20.54 20.94 15.10
N PHE A 638 -21.58 21.52 15.67
CA PHE A 638 -22.54 20.82 16.52
C PHE A 638 -23.98 21.17 16.13
N THR A 639 -24.92 20.32 16.53
CA THR A 639 -26.35 20.52 16.29
C THR A 639 -27.06 20.94 17.58
N ASP A 640 -27.83 22.02 17.52
CA ASP A 640 -28.80 22.45 18.52
C ASP A 640 -30.15 21.78 18.24
N TYR A 641 -30.45 20.72 18.98
CA TYR A 641 -31.66 19.92 18.79
C TYR A 641 -32.95 20.67 19.04
N SER A 642 -32.93 21.71 19.89
CA SER A 642 -34.11 22.53 20.16
C SER A 642 -34.60 23.31 18.93
N ARG A 643 -33.71 23.50 17.95
CA ARG A 643 -33.96 24.23 16.71
C ARG A 643 -34.11 23.31 15.51
N CYS A 644 -33.62 22.07 15.59
CA CYS A 644 -33.59 21.19 14.44
C CYS A 644 -34.99 20.64 14.12
N ILE A 645 -35.47 20.92 12.92
CA ILE A 645 -36.75 20.41 12.41
C ILE A 645 -36.59 19.19 11.49
N GLY A 646 -35.38 18.64 11.36
CA GLY A 646 -35.13 17.47 10.50
C GLY A 646 -35.41 17.71 9.02
N CYS A 647 -35.02 18.86 8.47
CA CYS A 647 -35.25 19.20 7.06
C CYS A 647 -34.25 18.57 6.07
N HIS A 648 -33.21 17.89 6.56
CA HIS A 648 -32.17 17.17 5.78
C HIS A 648 -31.23 18.02 4.93
N ILE A 649 -31.50 19.31 4.74
CA ILE A 649 -30.69 20.20 3.91
C ILE A 649 -29.20 20.11 4.25
N CYS A 650 -28.83 20.14 5.52
CA CYS A 650 -27.43 20.03 5.96
C CYS A 650 -26.74 18.74 5.53
N ALA A 651 -27.47 17.61 5.48
CA ALA A 651 -26.97 16.34 4.99
C ALA A 651 -26.86 16.37 3.45
N ASP A 652 -27.87 16.92 2.77
CA ASP A 652 -27.90 16.98 1.30
C ASP A 652 -26.81 17.87 0.69
N VAL A 653 -26.39 18.93 1.40
CA VAL A 653 -25.32 19.85 0.96
C VAL A 653 -23.95 19.49 1.52
N CYS A 654 -23.82 18.37 2.26
CA CYS A 654 -22.55 17.93 2.83
C CYS A 654 -21.63 17.37 1.73
N PRO A 655 -20.52 18.04 1.37
CA PRO A 655 -19.68 17.61 0.25
C PRO A 655 -19.06 16.23 0.47
N THR A 656 -18.79 15.87 1.73
CA THR A 656 -18.03 14.67 2.07
C THR A 656 -18.91 13.50 2.51
N GLY A 657 -20.24 13.68 2.59
CA GLY A 657 -21.15 12.67 3.13
C GLY A 657 -20.90 12.32 4.62
N TYR A 658 -20.36 13.28 5.38
CA TYR A 658 -20.11 13.15 6.82
C TYR A 658 -21.37 13.27 7.69
N ILE A 659 -22.51 13.70 7.12
CA ILE A 659 -23.74 13.94 7.88
C ILE A 659 -24.81 12.94 7.43
N ASP A 660 -25.24 12.08 8.36
CA ASP A 660 -26.44 11.27 8.23
C ASP A 660 -27.57 11.88 9.06
N MET A 661 -28.82 11.51 8.74
CA MET A 661 -29.99 11.87 9.55
C MET A 661 -30.38 10.68 10.42
N GLY A 662 -29.93 10.68 11.68
CA GLY A 662 -30.13 9.60 12.66
C GLY A 662 -31.20 9.92 13.70
N MET A 663 -31.64 8.92 14.48
CA MET A 663 -32.61 9.14 15.57
C MET A 663 -31.96 9.97 16.68
N GLY A 664 -32.59 11.10 17.01
CA GLY A 664 -32.18 11.99 18.10
C GLY A 664 -33.09 11.86 19.33
N GLU A 665 -33.47 10.63 19.71
CA GLU A 665 -34.27 10.34 20.92
C GLU A 665 -33.43 10.09 22.17
#